data_AF-A0A1F5KLI3-F1
#
_entry.id   AF-A0A1F5KLI3-F1
#
_cell.length_a   1.000
_cell.length_b   1.000
_cell.length_c   1.000
_cell.angle_alpha   90.00
_cell.angle_beta   90.00
_cell.angle_gamma   90.00
#
_symmetry.space_group_name_H-M   'P 1'
#
loop_
_entity.id
_entity.type
_entity.pdbx_description
1 polymer ?
#
loop_
_entity_poly.entity_id
_entity_poly.type
_entity_poly.pdbx_seq_one_letter_code
_entity_poly.pdbx_strand_id
1 'polypeptide(L)'
;MIEKDIGNITQNQRLLASVQKLGGLMESAESSGSAIGSLEAEAVIIKNIPVLVDIVDGRLKGARKSMVDGSDTPSRIAELVPDIIKLTQDRLDSLMSVSLALDSLSIARRLEPYLPVELPRTQAGFKTLKFIAQQFTKATQATTLEPRVNITEGVRLLDRLDNELRETALGDKQIVDALSVQAREEARDRVESSKIEGSKQISQIRGQIAQEKIHCLKREPVEMPGTHGYSRFEVLANQIIERDDLSAQVNSIMEMSEIKLESAKNTVLDVIARKRAIETVMRLIDQDPTLCQVLANRSRFSPEDLMNTDPSIKRQVANNALNNRRIVVSVEDRKVFDGPTVVVGEKARLTRELLDPLPFIARLTDEELAMIRQGIPKISSDKSVYDFAGDILRQELEDEVSDEEIIEVLTKVVLGEMISAKTANAIDAAIAQQGLGGRSLLEDVSRVANFKDEIVAVALKFLTADLSNQAAPVRAVTLTDADRRTEREIFVNSFRKEKLTRSAPSLDARVLLDQFVATPQTAMLGPVIDSEDIKSSLSPFRFLPKYKTIYPPVVIQALGNLFAEYNAAFRPLVAANREWETDYQNCILADGIPVNGFVQIDMVGLPAGFLVAAASLDEEDVREALRGRIFEIENSIAMYQYLENLFSQGDQGTLFKRQFFFSLDRIRQKNSRQIALLAVTDQKYQAMREIEFGKMDGEELSDEEVKALSGFDRFFSPAEFQKYLVDNKGQCEYLLYVRSSDPVAKMKSPEMVVLDELLEDDNLRRIVKANAITFNIDNPTLPIGDRRRINDTKEYMEQIGMAFTAFYGGDLISGGRLSADFETFIIAQGIDPRAVEAGKVVLRAKPMKGTYGGYGHIRGKLGEAKFRRELRRNLLSRGAYVVQPEMRNPIITNKEDGQTFVYIDRNFFSTDGQSYEFMGGVRTLMPVRTREAENNRIHGNSSSIYAEIS
;
A
#
# COMPACT_ATOMS: atom_id res chain seq x y z
N MET A 1 54.94 20.86 39.37
CA MET A 1 55.70 21.34 38.19
C MET A 1 56.00 20.17 37.28
N ILE A 2 56.97 19.31 37.61
CA ILE A 2 57.47 18.17 36.80
C ILE A 2 56.42 17.46 35.93
N GLU A 3 55.27 17.05 36.46
CA GLU A 3 54.20 16.38 35.67
C GLU A 3 53.65 17.23 34.51
N LYS A 4 53.51 18.55 34.72
CA LYS A 4 53.04 19.50 33.69
C LYS A 4 54.08 19.70 32.59
N ASP A 5 55.36 19.65 32.95
CA ASP A 5 56.48 19.75 32.03
C ASP A 5 56.62 18.46 31.19
N ILE A 6 56.47 17.28 31.81
CA ILE A 6 56.41 15.98 31.12
C ILE A 6 55.23 15.91 30.13
N GLY A 7 54.06 16.40 30.51
CA GLY A 7 52.88 16.46 29.63
C GLY A 7 53.14 17.26 28.34
N ASN A 8 53.69 18.47 28.48
CA ASN A 8 54.05 19.33 27.34
C ASN A 8 55.09 18.68 26.42
N ILE A 9 56.18 18.11 27.00
CA ILE A 9 57.22 17.41 26.23
C ILE A 9 56.62 16.27 25.39
N THR A 10 55.71 15.49 25.98
CA THR A 10 55.08 14.34 25.31
C THR A 10 54.16 14.78 24.16
N GLN A 11 53.43 15.90 24.30
CA GLN A 11 52.58 16.43 23.22
C GLN A 11 53.41 17.04 22.08
N ASN A 12 54.48 17.79 22.40
CA ASN A 12 55.35 18.39 21.40
C ASN A 12 56.02 17.33 20.51
N GLN A 13 56.41 16.18 21.10
CA GLN A 13 56.95 15.04 20.37
C GLN A 13 55.91 14.37 19.44
N ARG A 14 54.65 14.25 19.89
CA ARG A 14 53.56 13.70 19.07
C ARG A 14 53.28 14.57 17.84
N LEU A 15 53.12 15.88 18.01
CA LEU A 15 52.88 16.79 16.88
C LEU A 15 54.05 16.78 15.89
N LEU A 16 55.30 16.82 16.38
CA LEU A 16 56.48 16.75 15.51
C LEU A 16 56.52 15.46 14.70
N ALA A 17 56.29 14.30 15.32
CA ALA A 17 56.25 13.01 14.63
C ALA A 17 55.11 12.94 13.60
N SER A 18 53.96 13.55 13.89
CA SER A 18 52.86 13.69 12.93
C SER A 18 53.25 14.55 11.73
N VAL A 19 53.89 15.71 11.92
CA VAL A 19 54.35 16.56 10.82
C VAL A 19 55.41 15.87 9.96
N GLN A 20 56.38 15.18 10.57
CA GLN A 20 57.38 14.39 9.85
C GLN A 20 56.74 13.29 9.00
N LYS A 21 55.72 12.60 9.54
CA LYS A 21 55.02 11.53 8.84
C LYS A 21 54.12 12.02 7.71
N LEU A 22 53.50 13.21 7.84
CA LEU A 22 52.76 13.84 6.73
C LEU A 22 53.68 14.09 5.53
N GLY A 23 54.83 14.72 5.75
CA GLY A 23 55.79 15.03 4.68
C GLY A 23 56.24 13.79 3.89
N GLY A 24 56.73 12.75 4.59
CA GLY A 24 57.18 11.52 3.93
C GLY A 24 56.06 10.74 3.22
N LEU A 25 54.80 10.84 3.68
CA LEU A 25 53.66 10.25 2.96
C LEU A 25 53.30 11.05 1.70
N MET A 26 53.36 12.39 1.75
CA MET A 26 53.12 13.26 0.59
C MET A 26 54.17 13.04 -0.50
N GLU A 27 55.46 13.04 -0.15
CA GLU A 27 56.56 12.73 -1.07
C GLU A 27 56.41 11.34 -1.72
N SER A 28 55.89 10.35 -0.98
CA SER A 28 55.59 9.03 -1.55
C SER A 28 54.42 9.04 -2.55
N ALA A 29 53.39 9.88 -2.31
CA ALA A 29 52.20 9.94 -3.15
C ALA A 29 52.49 10.60 -4.52
N GLU A 30 53.40 11.58 -4.57
CA GLU A 30 53.81 12.23 -5.82
C GLU A 30 54.41 11.25 -6.84
N SER A 31 55.04 10.17 -6.39
CA SER A 31 55.56 9.11 -7.26
C SER A 31 54.47 8.33 -8.04
N SER A 32 53.19 8.45 -7.63
CA SER A 32 52.07 7.63 -8.10
C SER A 32 51.10 8.36 -9.05
N GLY A 33 51.63 8.90 -10.15
CA GLY A 33 50.88 9.19 -11.40
C GLY A 33 49.74 10.21 -11.34
N SER A 34 49.51 10.90 -10.22
CA SER A 34 48.28 11.65 -9.95
C SER A 34 48.51 13.00 -9.24
N ALA A 35 49.60 13.70 -9.61
CA ALA A 35 50.09 14.94 -8.99
C ALA A 35 49.01 15.99 -8.62
N ILE A 36 47.99 16.18 -9.46
CA ILE A 36 46.88 17.12 -9.22
C ILE A 36 46.10 16.78 -7.92
N GLY A 37 45.91 15.49 -7.62
CA GLY A 37 45.25 15.05 -6.39
C GLY A 37 46.11 15.21 -5.13
N SER A 38 47.44 15.17 -5.26
CA SER A 38 48.35 15.43 -4.14
C SER A 38 48.23 16.89 -3.67
N LEU A 39 48.37 17.83 -4.61
CA LEU A 39 48.37 19.27 -4.35
C LEU A 39 47.05 19.79 -3.75
N GLU A 40 45.91 19.23 -4.15
CA GLU A 40 44.62 19.61 -3.56
C GLU A 40 44.45 19.07 -2.13
N ALA A 41 44.90 17.84 -1.86
CA ALA A 41 44.90 17.27 -0.51
C ALA A 41 45.86 18.04 0.43
N GLU A 42 47.04 18.43 -0.06
CA GLU A 42 48.00 19.29 0.63
C GLU A 42 47.39 20.65 0.98
N ALA A 43 46.80 21.35 0.01
CA ALA A 43 46.18 22.66 0.24
C ALA A 43 45.08 22.60 1.31
N VAL A 44 44.30 21.52 1.33
CA VAL A 44 43.25 21.28 2.34
C VAL A 44 43.83 20.97 3.72
N ILE A 45 44.89 20.16 3.81
CA ILE A 45 45.61 19.89 5.08
C ILE A 45 46.18 21.19 5.66
N ILE A 46 46.84 22.01 4.83
CA ILE A 46 47.43 23.29 5.22
C ILE A 46 46.34 24.27 5.70
N LYS A 47 45.23 24.39 4.97
CA LYS A 47 44.14 25.34 5.29
C LYS A 47 43.38 24.97 6.57
N ASN A 48 43.19 23.68 6.85
CA ASN A 48 42.58 23.22 8.10
C ASN A 48 43.52 23.36 9.32
N ILE A 49 44.85 23.33 9.11
CA ILE A 49 45.87 23.26 10.16
C ILE A 49 46.91 24.40 9.98
N PRO A 50 46.58 25.67 10.30
CA PRO A 50 47.36 26.84 9.88
C PRO A 50 48.82 26.88 10.37
N VAL A 51 49.13 26.24 11.51
CA VAL A 51 50.51 26.17 12.05
C VAL A 51 51.46 25.42 11.11
N LEU A 52 50.96 24.58 10.20
CA LEU A 52 51.77 23.99 9.14
C LEU A 52 52.35 25.04 8.18
N VAL A 53 51.66 26.17 7.94
CA VAL A 53 52.14 27.24 7.06
C VAL A 53 53.48 27.80 7.57
N ASP A 54 53.57 28.17 8.85
CA ASP A 54 54.78 28.77 9.43
C ASP A 54 55.98 27.79 9.47
N ILE A 55 55.69 26.48 9.47
CA ILE A 55 56.68 25.39 9.38
C ILE A 55 57.12 25.18 7.91
N VAL A 56 56.19 25.12 6.97
CA VAL A 56 56.43 24.83 5.54
C VAL A 56 57.08 26.02 4.82
N ASP A 57 56.56 27.24 5.01
CA ASP A 57 57.12 28.50 4.46
C ASP A 57 58.48 28.88 5.08
N GLY A 58 58.93 28.13 6.09
CA GLY A 58 60.24 28.29 6.68
C GLY A 58 60.38 29.59 7.48
N ARG A 59 59.33 30.03 8.18
CA ARG A 59 59.50 31.00 9.28
C ARG A 59 60.24 30.33 10.44
N LEU A 60 59.91 29.06 10.72
CA LEU A 60 60.70 28.16 11.57
C LEU A 60 61.92 27.57 10.83
N LYS A 61 62.68 28.41 10.11
CA LYS A 61 63.71 28.06 9.10
C LYS A 61 64.84 27.12 9.53
N GLY A 62 65.01 26.86 10.83
CA GLY A 62 65.97 25.88 11.35
C GLY A 62 65.42 24.44 11.34
N ALA A 63 64.13 24.24 11.58
CA ALA A 63 63.54 22.93 11.82
C ALA A 63 63.60 22.02 10.58
N ARG A 64 63.21 22.54 9.41
CA ARG A 64 63.12 21.75 8.17
C ARG A 64 64.47 21.18 7.69
N LYS A 65 65.61 21.69 8.20
CA LYS A 65 66.94 21.13 7.94
C LYS A 65 67.40 20.16 9.05
N SER A 66 67.21 20.50 10.32
CA SER A 66 67.52 19.58 11.44
C SER A 66 66.66 18.31 11.46
N MET A 67 65.46 18.36 10.88
CA MET A 67 64.56 17.19 10.73
C MET A 67 65.09 16.14 9.73
N VAL A 68 66.00 16.50 8.83
CA VAL A 68 66.70 15.56 7.92
C VAL A 68 68.00 15.07 8.56
N ASP A 69 68.78 15.99 9.15
CA ASP A 69 70.09 15.71 9.76
C ASP A 69 70.00 15.23 11.23
N GLY A 70 68.80 14.86 11.71
CA GLY A 70 68.56 14.19 12.99
C GLY A 70 68.96 14.96 14.27
N SER A 71 69.13 16.29 14.21
CA SER A 71 69.83 17.07 15.25
C SER A 71 69.02 18.23 15.85
N ASP A 72 68.59 18.05 17.10
CA ASP A 72 68.09 19.08 18.04
C ASP A 72 66.87 19.92 17.61
N THR A 73 65.78 19.24 17.21
CA THR A 73 64.45 19.84 16.97
C THR A 73 63.68 20.40 18.19
N PRO A 74 63.86 19.95 19.47
CA PRO A 74 62.97 20.35 20.57
C PRO A 74 62.92 21.86 20.87
N SER A 75 64.04 22.56 20.68
CA SER A 75 64.31 23.90 21.22
C SER A 75 63.57 25.05 20.53
N ARG A 76 62.86 24.81 19.42
CA ARG A 76 62.03 25.84 18.73
C ARG A 76 60.52 25.57 18.72
N ILE A 77 60.08 24.34 18.98
CA ILE A 77 58.65 24.07 19.22
C ILE A 77 58.25 24.56 20.62
N ALA A 78 59.22 24.68 21.55
CA ALA A 78 59.03 25.20 22.89
C ALA A 78 58.61 26.68 22.98
N GLU A 79 58.72 27.48 21.90
CA GLU A 79 58.24 28.87 21.85
C GLU A 79 56.75 28.98 21.50
N LEU A 80 56.11 27.90 21.05
CA LEU A 80 54.66 27.85 20.81
C LEU A 80 53.90 27.59 22.12
N VAL A 81 52.86 28.38 22.38
CA VAL A 81 52.00 28.23 23.56
C VAL A 81 51.36 26.82 23.55
N PRO A 82 51.39 26.05 24.66
CA PRO A 82 50.88 24.67 24.69
C PRO A 82 49.43 24.52 24.20
N ASP A 83 48.58 25.51 24.44
CA ASP A 83 47.18 25.53 23.97
C ASP A 83 47.08 25.57 22.44
N ILE A 84 48.01 26.22 21.74
CA ILE A 84 48.09 26.25 20.27
C ILE A 84 48.54 24.89 19.75
N ILE A 85 49.53 24.26 20.40
CA ILE A 85 50.03 22.93 20.04
C ILE A 85 48.91 21.90 20.17
N LYS A 86 48.18 21.93 21.29
CA LYS A 86 47.01 21.07 21.51
C LYS A 86 45.92 21.32 20.47
N LEU A 87 45.50 22.57 20.25
CA LEU A 87 44.49 22.94 19.25
C LEU A 87 44.87 22.50 17.83
N THR A 88 46.17 22.49 17.51
CA THR A 88 46.70 22.03 16.21
C THR A 88 46.57 20.52 16.06
N GLN A 89 46.92 19.76 17.10
CA GLN A 89 46.74 18.30 17.14
C GLN A 89 45.25 17.91 17.09
N ASP A 90 44.41 18.55 17.91
CA ASP A 90 42.95 18.32 17.95
C ASP A 90 42.30 18.58 16.56
N ARG A 91 42.82 19.54 15.78
CA ARG A 91 42.40 19.81 14.38
C ARG A 91 42.88 18.74 13.40
N LEU A 92 44.14 18.30 13.50
CA LEU A 92 44.69 17.24 12.65
C LEU A 92 43.92 15.92 12.83
N ASP A 93 43.71 15.51 14.08
CA ASP A 93 43.02 14.26 14.38
C ASP A 93 41.54 14.31 13.98
N SER A 94 40.90 15.48 14.09
CA SER A 94 39.54 15.73 13.58
C SER A 94 39.45 15.60 12.04
N LEU A 95 40.36 16.24 11.29
CA LEU A 95 40.40 16.16 9.82
C LEU A 95 40.55 14.71 9.33
N MET A 96 41.46 13.95 9.96
CA MET A 96 41.71 12.56 9.59
C MET A 96 40.55 11.64 10.00
N SER A 97 39.94 11.86 11.17
CA SER A 97 38.75 11.12 11.63
C SER A 97 37.56 11.30 10.69
N VAL A 98 37.23 12.55 10.32
CA VAL A 98 36.15 12.88 9.37
C VAL A 98 36.42 12.28 7.99
N SER A 99 37.65 12.37 7.48
CA SER A 99 37.99 11.79 6.16
C SER A 99 37.89 10.25 6.14
N LEU A 100 38.17 9.57 7.25
CA LEU A 100 37.98 8.13 7.38
C LEU A 100 36.50 7.73 7.38
N ALA A 101 35.68 8.47 8.12
CA ALA A 101 34.27 8.17 8.35
C ALA A 101 33.34 8.53 7.16
N LEU A 102 33.84 9.20 6.12
CA LEU A 102 33.09 9.52 4.90
C LEU A 102 33.34 8.52 3.78
N ASP A 103 32.29 7.82 3.32
CA ASP A 103 32.43 6.76 2.31
C ASP A 103 32.69 7.25 0.88
N SER A 104 32.11 8.39 0.48
CA SER A 104 32.20 8.89 -0.89
C SER A 104 32.30 10.42 -0.99
N LEU A 105 32.80 10.90 -2.13
CA LEU A 105 32.85 12.34 -2.43
C LEU A 105 31.44 12.96 -2.58
N SER A 106 30.43 12.21 -3.06
CA SER A 106 29.07 12.74 -3.17
C SER A 106 28.43 13.00 -1.81
N ILE A 107 28.63 12.06 -0.86
CA ILE A 107 28.22 12.24 0.54
C ILE A 107 29.00 13.39 1.19
N ALA A 108 30.32 13.43 0.99
CA ALA A 108 31.18 14.51 1.50
C ALA A 108 30.72 15.91 1.02
N ARG A 109 30.30 16.04 -0.24
CA ARG A 109 29.75 17.30 -0.81
C ARG A 109 28.38 17.65 -0.25
N ARG A 110 27.44 16.69 -0.13
CA ARG A 110 26.10 16.97 0.48
C ARG A 110 26.22 17.41 1.94
N LEU A 111 27.27 16.95 2.64
CA LEU A 111 27.59 17.30 4.02
C LEU A 111 28.53 18.51 4.18
N GLU A 112 29.13 19.05 3.12
CA GLU A 112 30.14 20.12 3.18
C GLU A 112 29.73 21.34 4.05
N PRO A 113 28.46 21.80 4.05
CA PRO A 113 27.99 22.89 4.94
C PRO A 113 27.97 22.57 6.45
N TYR A 114 28.11 21.29 6.82
CA TYR A 114 27.94 20.76 8.18
C TYR A 114 29.21 20.12 8.75
N LEU A 115 30.30 20.08 7.99
CA LEU A 115 31.57 19.51 8.42
C LEU A 115 32.42 20.53 9.18
N PRO A 116 33.13 20.12 10.25
CA PRO A 116 34.01 21.01 11.02
C PRO A 116 35.34 21.30 10.30
N VAL A 117 35.54 20.75 9.10
CA VAL A 117 36.77 20.74 8.31
C VAL A 117 36.43 20.78 6.82
N GLU A 118 37.27 21.43 6.02
CA GLU A 118 37.16 21.46 4.56
C GLU A 118 37.76 20.19 3.93
N LEU A 119 37.27 19.79 2.76
CA LEU A 119 37.70 18.57 2.05
C LEU A 119 38.10 18.87 0.58
N PRO A 120 38.90 18.00 -0.06
CA PRO A 120 39.31 18.20 -1.45
C PRO A 120 38.12 18.05 -2.41
N ARG A 121 38.02 18.93 -3.40
CA ARG A 121 36.87 19.00 -4.32
C ARG A 121 36.96 17.93 -5.40
N THR A 122 38.14 17.41 -5.73
CA THR A 122 38.32 16.29 -6.67
C THR A 122 38.27 14.93 -5.98
N GLN A 123 37.83 13.91 -6.73
CA GLN A 123 37.84 12.52 -6.27
C GLN A 123 39.26 11.97 -6.07
N ALA A 124 40.25 12.54 -6.77
CA ALA A 124 41.65 12.21 -6.57
C ALA A 124 42.14 12.72 -5.21
N GLY A 125 41.97 14.03 -4.93
CA GLY A 125 42.36 14.62 -3.64
C GLY A 125 41.67 13.96 -2.44
N PHE A 126 40.37 13.67 -2.54
CA PHE A 126 39.64 12.98 -1.46
C PHE A 126 40.17 11.56 -1.20
N LYS A 127 40.55 10.81 -2.24
CA LYS A 127 41.20 9.50 -2.10
C LYS A 127 42.59 9.63 -1.45
N THR A 128 43.39 10.62 -1.84
CA THR A 128 44.70 10.89 -1.24
C THR A 128 44.58 11.23 0.25
N LEU A 129 43.65 12.11 0.62
CA LEU A 129 43.41 12.47 2.03
C LEU A 129 42.95 11.25 2.86
N LYS A 130 42.02 10.44 2.33
CA LYS A 130 41.56 9.21 3.02
C LYS A 130 42.67 8.16 3.16
N PHE A 131 43.58 8.06 2.18
CA PHE A 131 44.77 7.22 2.28
C PHE A 131 45.74 7.72 3.37
N ILE A 132 46.04 9.02 3.40
CA ILE A 132 46.89 9.62 4.45
C ILE A 132 46.28 9.32 5.83
N ALA A 133 44.98 9.54 6.01
CA ALA A 133 44.28 9.26 7.27
C ALA A 133 44.40 7.79 7.70
N GLN A 134 44.23 6.84 6.78
CA GLN A 134 44.42 5.40 7.05
C GLN A 134 45.86 5.07 7.49
N GLN A 135 46.87 5.70 6.89
CA GLN A 135 48.25 5.51 7.31
C GLN A 135 48.54 6.15 8.67
N PHE A 136 47.83 7.20 9.07
CA PHE A 136 47.91 7.78 10.40
C PHE A 136 47.41 6.82 11.48
N THR A 137 46.16 6.34 11.37
CA THR A 137 45.54 5.41 12.34
C THR A 137 46.40 4.15 12.60
N LYS A 138 47.09 3.65 11.57
CA LYS A 138 47.97 2.46 11.68
C LYS A 138 49.18 2.64 12.62
N ALA A 139 49.61 3.87 12.92
CA ALA A 139 50.74 4.13 13.82
C ALA A 139 50.32 4.66 15.20
N THR A 140 49.18 5.35 15.31
CA THR A 140 48.67 5.91 16.57
C THR A 140 47.67 4.98 17.27
N GLN A 141 48.05 3.71 17.50
CA GLN A 141 47.24 2.69 18.22
C GLN A 141 47.01 2.98 19.72
N ALA A 142 47.11 4.23 20.17
CA ALA A 142 47.09 4.62 21.59
C ALA A 142 46.30 5.91 21.90
N THR A 143 45.18 6.14 21.19
CA THR A 143 44.02 6.89 21.71
C THR A 143 42.78 6.61 20.86
N THR A 144 41.73 6.02 21.43
CA THR A 144 40.40 5.92 20.81
C THR A 144 39.67 7.25 20.90
N LEU A 145 39.87 8.10 19.88
CA LEU A 145 38.96 9.22 19.62
C LEU A 145 37.70 8.66 18.94
N GLU A 146 36.62 8.50 19.71
CA GLU A 146 35.31 8.24 19.14
C GLU A 146 34.89 9.43 18.25
N PRO A 147 34.52 9.21 16.97
CA PRO A 147 33.92 10.27 16.17
C PRO A 147 32.53 10.58 16.72
N ARG A 148 32.39 11.69 17.44
CA ARG A 148 31.11 12.26 17.92
C ARG A 148 30.23 12.84 16.78
N VAL A 149 30.25 12.19 15.62
CA VAL A 149 29.80 12.73 14.34
C VAL A 149 28.98 11.64 13.65
N ASN A 150 27.66 11.69 13.76
CA ASN A 150 26.76 10.66 13.25
C ASN A 150 26.46 10.87 11.75
N ILE A 151 27.50 10.71 10.92
CA ILE A 151 27.50 10.95 9.47
C ILE A 151 26.37 10.18 8.78
N THR A 152 26.24 8.88 9.04
CA THR A 152 25.26 8.02 8.37
C THR A 152 23.81 8.44 8.66
N GLU A 153 23.50 8.90 9.87
CA GLU A 153 22.15 9.31 10.22
C GLU A 153 21.84 10.75 9.80
N GLY A 154 22.84 11.65 9.81
CA GLY A 154 22.75 12.99 9.23
C GLY A 154 22.43 12.96 7.73
N VAL A 155 23.12 12.10 6.95
CA VAL A 155 22.80 11.88 5.52
C VAL A 155 21.37 11.39 5.36
N ARG A 156 20.97 10.35 6.10
CA ARG A 156 19.60 9.82 6.07
C ARG A 156 18.53 10.83 6.50
N LEU A 157 18.88 11.87 7.26
CA LEU A 157 17.96 12.95 7.60
C LEU A 157 17.87 13.96 6.45
N LEU A 158 18.98 14.39 5.87
CA LEU A 158 19.00 15.25 4.68
C LEU A 158 18.29 14.60 3.49
N ASP A 159 18.56 13.32 3.19
CA ASP A 159 17.88 12.56 2.13
C ASP A 159 16.35 12.53 2.34
N ARG A 160 15.88 12.48 3.59
CA ARG A 160 14.43 12.52 3.90
C ARG A 160 13.87 13.93 3.72
N LEU A 161 14.53 14.95 4.25
CA LEU A 161 14.13 16.36 4.11
C LEU A 161 14.12 16.81 2.64
N ASP A 162 15.12 16.40 1.86
CA ASP A 162 15.21 16.69 0.42
C ASP A 162 14.03 16.05 -0.35
N ASN A 163 13.65 14.80 -0.04
CA ASN A 163 12.48 14.16 -0.66
C ASN A 163 11.13 14.74 -0.17
N GLU A 164 10.99 14.98 1.14
CA GLU A 164 9.77 15.54 1.76
C GLU A 164 9.48 16.96 1.21
N LEU A 165 10.51 17.77 1.00
CA LEU A 165 10.41 19.06 0.30
C LEU A 165 10.06 18.90 -1.19
N ARG A 166 10.65 17.94 -1.90
CA ARG A 166 10.36 17.70 -3.32
C ARG A 166 8.90 17.30 -3.53
N GLU A 167 8.36 16.40 -2.72
CA GLU A 167 6.96 15.98 -2.78
C GLU A 167 6.02 17.16 -2.45
N THR A 168 6.35 17.94 -1.42
CA THR A 168 5.60 19.16 -1.07
C THR A 168 5.60 20.18 -2.21
N ALA A 169 6.75 20.44 -2.84
CA ALA A 169 6.90 21.40 -3.93
C ALA A 169 6.23 20.95 -5.24
N LEU A 170 6.08 19.64 -5.47
CA LEU A 170 5.27 19.09 -6.58
C LEU A 170 3.76 19.19 -6.31
N GLY A 171 3.35 19.34 -5.05
CA GLY A 171 1.97 19.67 -4.67
C GLY A 171 1.65 21.16 -4.66
N ASP A 172 2.67 22.04 -4.62
CA ASP A 172 2.50 23.49 -4.63
C ASP A 172 2.23 24.01 -6.05
N LYS A 173 0.97 24.41 -6.29
CA LYS A 173 0.54 24.95 -7.58
C LYS A 173 1.37 26.15 -8.05
N GLN A 174 1.87 27.01 -7.17
CA GLN A 174 2.65 28.18 -7.59
C GLN A 174 4.02 27.76 -8.15
N ILE A 175 4.65 26.74 -7.56
CA ILE A 175 5.92 26.18 -8.03
C ILE A 175 5.71 25.41 -9.34
N VAL A 176 4.65 24.62 -9.44
CA VAL A 176 4.27 23.87 -10.64
C VAL A 176 3.96 24.81 -11.81
N ASP A 177 3.08 25.80 -11.62
CA ASP A 177 2.70 26.76 -12.67
C ASP A 177 3.91 27.57 -13.17
N ALA A 178 4.83 27.98 -12.27
CA ALA A 178 6.02 28.76 -12.61
C ALA A 178 7.05 27.99 -13.46
N LEU A 179 7.21 26.68 -13.24
CA LEU A 179 8.20 25.85 -13.94
C LEU A 179 7.64 25.09 -15.14
N SER A 180 6.33 24.92 -15.25
CA SER A 180 5.69 24.07 -16.28
C SER A 180 5.97 24.52 -17.72
N VAL A 181 6.19 25.81 -17.98
CA VAL A 181 6.51 26.32 -19.33
C VAL A 181 7.87 25.79 -19.78
N GLN A 182 8.91 26.04 -18.98
CA GLN A 182 10.27 25.59 -19.28
C GLN A 182 10.37 24.06 -19.32
N ALA A 183 9.67 23.36 -18.42
CA ALA A 183 9.61 21.90 -18.42
C ALA A 183 8.97 21.32 -19.70
N ARG A 184 8.00 22.03 -20.32
CA ARG A 184 7.36 21.62 -21.58
C ARG A 184 8.25 21.90 -22.80
N GLU A 185 9.06 22.95 -22.78
CA GLU A 185 10.05 23.25 -23.81
C GLU A 185 11.17 22.19 -23.81
N GLU A 186 11.75 21.88 -22.65
CA GLU A 186 12.76 20.82 -22.55
C GLU A 186 12.18 19.42 -22.86
N ALA A 187 10.91 19.16 -22.51
CA ALA A 187 10.23 17.93 -22.93
C ALA A 187 10.08 17.82 -24.46
N ARG A 188 9.84 18.94 -25.16
CA ARG A 188 9.78 18.97 -26.64
C ARG A 188 11.15 18.67 -27.26
N ASP A 189 12.21 19.30 -26.77
CA ASP A 189 13.57 19.05 -27.27
C ASP A 189 14.02 17.60 -27.04
N ARG A 190 13.69 17.01 -25.89
CA ARG A 190 13.92 15.58 -25.58
C ARG A 190 13.12 14.65 -26.50
N VAL A 191 11.87 14.98 -26.85
CA VAL A 191 11.05 14.20 -27.80
C VAL A 191 11.59 14.31 -29.23
N GLU A 192 11.95 15.50 -29.71
CA GLU A 192 12.45 15.65 -31.08
C GLU A 192 13.81 14.96 -31.27
N SER A 193 14.72 15.09 -30.30
CA SER A 193 16.00 14.37 -30.27
C SER A 193 15.81 12.84 -30.32
N SER A 194 14.76 12.33 -29.67
CA SER A 194 14.48 10.89 -29.61
C SER A 194 14.17 10.23 -30.95
N LYS A 195 13.66 11.01 -31.92
CA LYS A 195 13.29 10.54 -33.26
C LYS A 195 14.52 10.18 -34.11
N ILE A 196 15.67 10.77 -33.77
CA ILE A 196 16.95 10.58 -34.47
C ILE A 196 17.68 9.35 -33.92
N GLU A 197 17.65 9.14 -32.60
CA GLU A 197 18.47 8.10 -31.92
C GLU A 197 17.68 6.87 -31.45
N GLY A 198 16.33 6.92 -31.44
CA GLY A 198 15.49 5.78 -31.03
C GLY A 198 15.42 5.58 -29.51
N SER A 199 14.93 6.58 -28.77
CA SER A 199 14.93 6.52 -27.30
C SER A 199 13.99 5.45 -26.72
N LYS A 200 14.58 4.52 -25.97
CA LYS A 200 13.86 3.53 -25.15
C LYS A 200 12.88 4.17 -24.15
N GLN A 201 13.18 5.35 -23.63
CA GLN A 201 12.32 6.07 -22.70
C GLN A 201 11.00 6.51 -23.35
N ILE A 202 11.04 6.94 -24.61
CA ILE A 202 9.85 7.36 -25.35
C ILE A 202 8.97 6.16 -25.73
N SER A 203 9.57 5.03 -26.11
CA SER A 203 8.85 3.76 -26.26
C SER A 203 8.14 3.33 -24.96
N GLN A 204 8.79 3.51 -23.80
CA GLN A 204 8.18 3.23 -22.49
C GLN A 204 7.01 4.19 -22.18
N ILE A 205 7.11 5.47 -22.54
CA ILE A 205 6.03 6.46 -22.36
C ILE A 205 4.84 6.16 -23.29
N ARG A 206 5.06 5.78 -24.55
CA ARG A 206 3.97 5.31 -25.45
C ARG A 206 3.24 4.11 -24.85
N GLY A 207 3.99 3.11 -24.35
CA GLY A 207 3.45 1.95 -23.66
C GLY A 207 2.80 2.23 -22.29
N GLN A 208 2.94 3.44 -21.75
CA GLN A 208 2.16 3.94 -20.59
C GLN A 208 0.87 4.59 -21.07
N ILE A 209 0.94 5.53 -22.01
CA ILE A 209 -0.23 6.25 -22.56
C ILE A 209 -1.24 5.28 -23.18
N ALA A 210 -0.79 4.29 -23.96
CA ALA A 210 -1.69 3.26 -24.50
C ALA A 210 -2.30 2.37 -23.40
N GLN A 211 -1.56 2.12 -22.31
CA GLN A 211 -2.09 1.37 -21.17
C GLN A 211 -3.15 2.17 -20.39
N GLU A 212 -3.04 3.50 -20.38
CA GLU A 212 -4.06 4.44 -19.88
C GLU A 212 -5.27 4.52 -20.83
N LYS A 213 -5.07 4.60 -22.16
CA LYS A 213 -6.16 4.50 -23.17
C LYS A 213 -6.96 3.20 -23.02
N ILE A 214 -6.28 2.05 -22.90
CA ILE A 214 -6.89 0.74 -22.57
C ILE A 214 -7.71 0.79 -21.27
N HIS A 215 -7.23 1.51 -20.26
CA HIS A 215 -7.90 1.64 -18.96
C HIS A 215 -9.12 2.56 -19.02
N CYS A 216 -9.11 3.62 -19.84
CA CYS A 216 -10.27 4.45 -20.13
C CYS A 216 -11.33 3.67 -20.93
N LEU A 217 -10.94 2.93 -21.98
CA LEU A 217 -11.86 2.08 -22.76
C LEU A 217 -12.54 0.99 -21.91
N LYS A 218 -11.91 0.55 -20.81
CA LYS A 218 -12.50 -0.39 -19.82
C LYS A 218 -13.47 0.27 -18.84
N ARG A 219 -13.58 1.60 -18.85
CA ARG A 219 -14.49 2.41 -18.01
C ARG A 219 -15.61 3.05 -18.82
N GLU A 220 -15.41 3.25 -20.13
CA GLU A 220 -16.40 3.78 -21.05
C GLU A 220 -17.51 2.74 -21.32
N PRO A 221 -18.79 3.01 -20.98
CA PRO A 221 -19.90 2.10 -21.24
C PRO A 221 -20.35 2.17 -22.71
N VAL A 222 -20.96 1.10 -23.23
CA VAL A 222 -21.51 1.08 -24.60
C VAL A 222 -23.02 0.84 -24.60
N GLU A 223 -23.76 1.88 -24.98
CA GLU A 223 -25.20 1.82 -25.25
C GLU A 223 -25.48 1.20 -26.63
N MET A 224 -25.41 -0.12 -26.72
CA MET A 224 -25.95 -0.87 -27.87
C MET A 224 -26.95 -1.94 -27.41
N PRO A 225 -27.96 -2.27 -28.24
CA PRO A 225 -28.90 -3.35 -27.95
C PRO A 225 -28.17 -4.68 -27.72
N GLY A 226 -28.39 -5.30 -26.56
CA GLY A 226 -27.76 -6.57 -26.19
C GLY A 226 -26.38 -6.48 -25.53
N THR A 227 -25.74 -5.30 -25.46
CA THR A 227 -24.41 -5.11 -24.84
C THR A 227 -24.45 -4.40 -23.48
N HIS A 228 -25.61 -4.38 -22.81
CA HIS A 228 -25.75 -3.71 -21.51
C HIS A 228 -24.78 -4.30 -20.47
N GLY A 229 -23.91 -3.45 -19.94
CA GLY A 229 -22.88 -3.82 -18.95
C GLY A 229 -21.50 -4.18 -19.54
N TYR A 230 -21.33 -4.16 -20.86
CA TYR A 230 -20.01 -4.24 -21.51
C TYR A 230 -19.38 -2.85 -21.65
N SER A 231 -18.07 -2.78 -21.45
CA SER A 231 -17.26 -1.57 -21.71
C SER A 231 -16.72 -1.53 -23.14
N ARG A 232 -16.31 -0.35 -23.63
CA ARG A 232 -15.86 -0.15 -25.02
C ARG A 232 -14.63 -0.98 -25.39
N PHE A 233 -13.73 -1.23 -24.43
CA PHE A 233 -12.62 -2.18 -24.57
C PHE A 233 -13.11 -3.58 -24.97
N GLU A 234 -14.23 -4.01 -24.41
CA GLU A 234 -14.76 -5.37 -24.57
C GLU A 234 -15.46 -5.53 -25.93
N VAL A 235 -16.14 -4.47 -26.39
CA VAL A 235 -16.67 -4.39 -27.76
C VAL A 235 -15.52 -4.41 -28.78
N LEU A 236 -14.48 -3.60 -28.58
CA LEU A 236 -13.30 -3.56 -29.47
C LEU A 236 -12.51 -4.89 -29.45
N ALA A 237 -12.32 -5.50 -28.29
CA ALA A 237 -11.68 -6.81 -28.17
C ALA A 237 -12.47 -7.90 -28.91
N ASN A 238 -13.80 -7.95 -28.75
CA ASN A 238 -14.64 -8.90 -29.49
C ASN A 238 -14.61 -8.63 -31.01
N GLN A 239 -14.63 -7.37 -31.44
CA GLN A 239 -14.46 -7.00 -32.86
C GLN A 239 -13.11 -7.48 -33.42
N ILE A 240 -12.02 -7.41 -32.66
CA ILE A 240 -10.71 -7.96 -33.07
C ILE A 240 -10.74 -9.49 -33.15
N ILE A 241 -11.43 -10.19 -32.24
CA ILE A 241 -11.61 -11.65 -32.29
C ILE A 241 -12.36 -12.09 -33.55
N GLU A 242 -13.39 -11.35 -33.95
CA GLU A 242 -14.18 -11.60 -35.16
C GLU A 242 -13.43 -11.19 -36.44
N ARG A 243 -12.73 -10.04 -36.43
CA ARG A 243 -11.94 -9.49 -37.54
C ARG A 243 -10.78 -10.40 -37.93
N ASP A 244 -10.05 -10.90 -36.94
CA ASP A 244 -8.79 -11.63 -37.13
C ASP A 244 -8.94 -13.16 -36.97
N ASP A 245 -10.18 -13.67 -36.81
CA ASP A 245 -10.55 -15.07 -36.53
C ASP A 245 -9.64 -15.74 -35.49
N LEU A 246 -9.48 -15.07 -34.34
CA LEU A 246 -8.61 -15.55 -33.26
C LEU A 246 -9.19 -16.81 -32.59
N SER A 247 -10.49 -17.03 -32.74
CA SER A 247 -11.21 -18.21 -32.22
C SER A 247 -10.93 -19.50 -32.99
N ALA A 248 -10.62 -19.44 -34.30
CA ALA A 248 -10.10 -20.60 -35.03
C ALA A 248 -8.61 -20.86 -34.73
N GLN A 249 -7.87 -19.82 -34.34
CA GLN A 249 -6.40 -19.84 -34.24
C GLN A 249 -5.85 -20.16 -32.84
N VAL A 250 -6.69 -20.50 -31.85
CA VAL A 250 -6.34 -20.77 -30.44
C VAL A 250 -5.04 -21.56 -30.27
N ASN A 251 -4.91 -22.70 -30.96
CA ASN A 251 -3.74 -23.57 -30.83
C ASN A 251 -2.44 -22.89 -31.31
N SER A 252 -2.52 -22.12 -32.41
CA SER A 252 -1.40 -21.34 -32.95
C SER A 252 -1.04 -20.17 -32.02
N ILE A 253 -2.05 -19.51 -31.43
CA ILE A 253 -1.86 -18.41 -30.46
C ILE A 253 -1.20 -18.94 -29.18
N MET A 254 -1.57 -20.13 -28.70
CA MET A 254 -0.90 -20.81 -27.58
C MET A 254 0.54 -21.18 -27.93
N GLU A 255 0.78 -21.83 -29.08
CA GLU A 255 2.13 -22.20 -29.54
C GLU A 255 3.04 -20.96 -29.69
N MET A 256 2.55 -19.88 -30.29
CA MET A 256 3.26 -18.60 -30.37
C MET A 256 3.51 -17.96 -28.99
N SER A 257 2.62 -18.17 -28.02
CA SER A 257 2.78 -17.67 -26.64
C SER A 257 3.82 -18.47 -25.87
N GLU A 258 3.87 -19.79 -26.04
CA GLU A 258 4.92 -20.66 -25.50
C GLU A 258 6.28 -20.32 -26.13
N ILE A 259 6.36 -20.11 -27.45
CA ILE A 259 7.57 -19.68 -28.16
C ILE A 259 8.06 -18.31 -27.65
N LYS A 260 7.16 -17.33 -27.46
CA LYS A 260 7.51 -16.02 -26.88
C LYS A 260 8.01 -16.14 -25.44
N LEU A 261 7.36 -16.95 -24.62
CA LEU A 261 7.75 -17.20 -23.23
C LEU A 261 9.11 -17.91 -23.13
N GLU A 262 9.35 -18.94 -23.96
CA GLU A 262 10.61 -19.68 -23.97
C GLU A 262 11.77 -18.84 -24.53
N SER A 263 11.51 -17.99 -25.52
CA SER A 263 12.46 -16.98 -26.00
C SER A 263 12.87 -16.00 -24.88
N ALA A 264 11.89 -15.49 -24.12
CA ALA A 264 12.15 -14.60 -22.98
C ALA A 264 12.93 -15.28 -21.85
N LYS A 265 12.58 -16.53 -21.48
CA LYS A 265 13.37 -17.35 -20.53
C LYS A 265 14.83 -17.45 -21.00
N ASN A 266 15.05 -17.77 -22.28
CA ASN A 266 16.39 -17.92 -22.84
C ASN A 266 17.19 -16.61 -22.80
N THR A 267 16.56 -15.48 -23.14
CA THR A 267 17.20 -14.16 -23.04
C THR A 267 17.63 -13.83 -21.60
N VAL A 268 16.77 -14.11 -20.61
CA VAL A 268 17.10 -13.94 -19.19
C VAL A 268 18.24 -14.87 -18.75
N LEU A 269 18.23 -16.11 -19.20
CA LEU A 269 19.30 -17.07 -18.91
C LEU A 269 20.64 -16.66 -19.55
N ASP A 270 20.65 -16.07 -20.74
CA ASP A 270 21.86 -15.53 -21.37
C ASP A 270 22.44 -14.34 -20.59
N VAL A 271 21.59 -13.46 -20.05
CA VAL A 271 22.01 -12.33 -19.20
C VAL A 271 22.64 -12.83 -17.89
N ILE A 272 22.00 -13.80 -17.22
CA ILE A 272 22.49 -14.38 -15.96
C ILE A 272 23.77 -15.20 -16.19
N ALA A 273 23.82 -16.02 -17.25
CA ALA A 273 25.00 -16.78 -17.64
C ALA A 273 26.20 -15.86 -17.88
N ARG A 274 26.00 -14.74 -18.58
CA ARG A 274 27.04 -13.73 -18.82
C ARG A 274 27.51 -13.07 -17.53
N LYS A 275 26.62 -12.77 -16.57
CA LYS A 275 27.00 -12.25 -15.25
C LYS A 275 27.83 -13.26 -14.46
N ARG A 276 27.40 -14.51 -14.36
CA ARG A 276 28.16 -15.57 -13.66
C ARG A 276 29.48 -15.90 -14.36
N ALA A 277 29.54 -15.76 -15.69
CA ALA A 277 30.78 -15.86 -16.44
C ALA A 277 31.78 -14.75 -16.10
N ILE A 278 31.34 -13.50 -15.88
CA ILE A 278 32.24 -12.41 -15.41
C ILE A 278 32.89 -12.81 -14.08
N GLU A 279 32.12 -13.30 -13.11
CA GLU A 279 32.63 -13.69 -11.79
C GLU A 279 33.50 -14.96 -11.84
N THR A 280 33.22 -15.85 -12.78
CA THR A 280 34.05 -17.02 -13.09
C THR A 280 35.40 -16.59 -13.69
N VAL A 281 35.42 -15.65 -14.63
CA VAL A 281 36.65 -15.09 -15.21
C VAL A 281 37.45 -14.31 -14.17
N MET A 282 36.80 -13.54 -13.28
CA MET A 282 37.48 -12.90 -12.13
C MET A 282 38.19 -13.93 -11.25
N ARG A 283 37.53 -15.06 -10.93
CA ARG A 283 38.14 -16.14 -10.14
C ARG A 283 39.29 -16.83 -10.88
N LEU A 284 39.17 -17.00 -12.20
CA LEU A 284 40.23 -17.61 -13.02
C LEU A 284 41.45 -16.68 -13.18
N ILE A 285 41.30 -15.36 -13.16
CA ILE A 285 42.43 -14.40 -13.07
C ILE A 285 43.26 -14.66 -11.81
N ASP A 286 42.61 -15.01 -10.70
CA ASP A 286 43.27 -15.30 -9.42
C ASP A 286 43.82 -16.74 -9.31
N GLN A 287 43.58 -17.61 -10.31
CA GLN A 287 43.85 -19.05 -10.26
C GLN A 287 44.69 -19.61 -11.42
N ASP A 288 44.67 -18.97 -12.60
CA ASP A 288 45.48 -19.34 -13.76
C ASP A 288 46.44 -18.19 -14.12
N PRO A 289 47.73 -18.30 -13.80
CA PRO A 289 48.74 -17.29 -14.15
C PRO A 289 48.85 -17.03 -15.66
N THR A 290 48.55 -18.03 -16.49
CA THR A 290 48.57 -17.93 -17.96
C THR A 290 47.43 -17.04 -18.45
N LEU A 291 46.22 -17.26 -17.91
CA LEU A 291 45.07 -16.40 -18.18
C LEU A 291 45.31 -14.99 -17.67
N CYS A 292 45.82 -14.84 -16.44
CA CYS A 292 46.12 -13.54 -15.85
C CYS A 292 47.10 -12.75 -16.74
N GLN A 293 48.20 -13.37 -17.19
CA GLN A 293 49.15 -12.76 -18.13
C GLN A 293 48.48 -12.28 -19.43
N VAL A 294 47.63 -13.11 -20.04
CA VAL A 294 46.92 -12.76 -21.29
C VAL A 294 45.93 -11.60 -21.07
N LEU A 295 45.17 -11.62 -19.98
CA LEU A 295 44.18 -10.57 -19.68
C LEU A 295 44.82 -9.26 -19.20
N ALA A 296 45.94 -9.33 -18.48
CA ALA A 296 46.76 -8.17 -18.10
C ALA A 296 47.35 -7.49 -19.34
N ASN A 297 47.99 -8.26 -20.24
CA ASN A 297 48.53 -7.77 -21.51
C ASN A 297 47.46 -7.07 -22.37
N ARG A 298 46.27 -7.68 -22.50
CA ARG A 298 45.13 -7.08 -23.24
C ARG A 298 44.58 -5.80 -22.60
N SER A 299 44.77 -5.63 -21.28
CA SER A 299 44.23 -4.53 -20.49
C SER A 299 45.25 -3.47 -20.12
N ARG A 300 46.52 -3.63 -20.53
CA ARG A 300 47.67 -2.76 -20.23
C ARG A 300 48.04 -2.68 -18.73
N PHE A 301 47.82 -3.75 -17.98
CA PHE A 301 48.35 -3.93 -16.63
C PHE A 301 49.54 -4.91 -16.66
N SER A 302 50.41 -4.90 -15.64
CA SER A 302 51.22 -6.09 -15.37
C SER A 302 50.36 -7.22 -14.76
N PRO A 303 50.80 -8.48 -14.77
CA PRO A 303 50.07 -9.57 -14.11
C PRO A 303 49.92 -9.31 -12.60
N GLU A 304 50.96 -8.76 -11.97
CA GLU A 304 50.95 -8.45 -10.54
C GLU A 304 50.00 -7.30 -10.21
N ASP A 305 49.93 -6.26 -11.05
CA ASP A 305 48.92 -5.20 -10.92
C ASP A 305 47.50 -5.74 -11.11
N LEU A 306 47.28 -6.64 -12.08
CA LEU A 306 45.96 -7.23 -12.31
C LEU A 306 45.53 -8.17 -11.17
N MET A 307 46.46 -8.90 -10.55
CA MET A 307 46.15 -9.73 -9.37
C MET A 307 45.89 -8.89 -8.11
N ASN A 308 46.55 -7.74 -7.95
CA ASN A 308 46.43 -6.89 -6.75
C ASN A 308 45.44 -5.71 -6.87
N THR A 309 44.80 -5.52 -8.04
CA THR A 309 43.81 -4.45 -8.24
C THR A 309 42.45 -4.74 -7.59
N ASP A 310 41.73 -3.65 -7.32
CA ASP A 310 40.38 -3.66 -6.76
C ASP A 310 39.42 -4.58 -7.54
N PRO A 311 38.52 -5.34 -6.87
CA PRO A 311 37.55 -6.22 -7.53
C PRO A 311 36.70 -5.55 -8.61
N SER A 312 36.44 -4.24 -8.54
CA SER A 312 35.75 -3.49 -9.60
C SER A 312 36.56 -3.40 -10.90
N ILE A 313 37.88 -3.24 -10.81
CA ILE A 313 38.80 -3.20 -11.95
C ILE A 313 38.94 -4.61 -12.55
N LYS A 314 39.12 -5.64 -11.71
CA LYS A 314 39.08 -7.05 -12.15
C LYS A 314 37.76 -7.39 -12.86
N ARG A 315 36.62 -6.93 -12.33
CA ARG A 315 35.29 -7.10 -12.93
C ARG A 315 35.16 -6.39 -14.29
N GLN A 316 35.75 -5.21 -14.44
CA GLN A 316 35.81 -4.49 -15.72
C GLN A 316 36.66 -5.25 -16.75
N VAL A 317 37.84 -5.75 -16.36
CA VAL A 317 38.71 -6.57 -17.22
C VAL A 317 38.02 -7.87 -17.65
N ALA A 318 37.40 -8.59 -16.72
CA ALA A 318 36.64 -9.80 -17.01
C ALA A 318 35.45 -9.55 -17.96
N ASN A 319 34.69 -8.48 -17.74
CA ASN A 319 33.61 -8.05 -18.65
C ASN A 319 34.15 -7.72 -20.06
N ASN A 320 35.24 -6.97 -20.16
CA ASN A 320 35.89 -6.63 -21.43
C ASN A 320 36.38 -7.89 -22.17
N ALA A 321 36.93 -8.88 -21.46
CA ALA A 321 37.39 -10.14 -22.02
C ALA A 321 36.25 -11.00 -22.61
N LEU A 322 35.04 -10.91 -22.07
CA LEU A 322 33.85 -11.58 -22.59
C LEU A 322 33.17 -10.83 -23.75
N ASN A 323 33.41 -9.53 -23.88
CA ASN A 323 32.71 -8.66 -24.83
C ASN A 323 33.47 -8.43 -26.16
N ASN A 324 34.80 -8.40 -26.13
CA ASN A 324 35.59 -7.94 -27.28
C ASN A 324 35.90 -9.03 -28.33
N ARG A 325 35.05 -9.15 -29.35
CA ARG A 325 35.39 -9.87 -30.60
C ARG A 325 36.49 -9.20 -31.44
N ARG A 326 36.90 -7.95 -31.11
CA ARG A 326 37.65 -7.06 -32.02
C ARG A 326 39.12 -6.77 -31.66
N ILE A 327 39.67 -7.33 -30.59
CA ILE A 327 41.11 -7.24 -30.28
C ILE A 327 41.72 -8.65 -30.36
N VAL A 328 42.21 -9.02 -31.54
CA VAL A 328 42.97 -10.26 -31.78
C VAL A 328 44.45 -9.91 -31.69
N VAL A 329 45.12 -10.33 -30.62
CA VAL A 329 46.56 -10.08 -30.42
C VAL A 329 47.42 -11.21 -30.99
N SER A 330 46.95 -12.47 -30.88
CA SER A 330 47.57 -13.63 -31.52
C SER A 330 46.55 -14.77 -31.75
N VAL A 331 46.98 -15.89 -32.35
CA VAL A 331 46.19 -17.13 -32.43
C VAL A 331 46.36 -17.95 -31.14
N GLU A 332 47.54 -17.89 -30.52
CA GLU A 332 47.91 -18.54 -29.26
C GLU A 332 47.02 -18.06 -28.10
N ASP A 333 46.78 -16.76 -28.04
CA ASP A 333 45.85 -16.05 -27.15
C ASP A 333 44.44 -16.66 -27.09
N ARG A 334 43.94 -17.20 -28.21
CA ARG A 334 42.63 -17.85 -28.31
C ARG A 334 42.64 -19.31 -27.84
N LYS A 335 43.82 -19.93 -27.77
CA LYS A 335 43.99 -21.28 -27.16
C LYS A 335 44.01 -21.20 -25.64
N VAL A 336 44.41 -20.05 -25.06
CA VAL A 336 44.41 -19.80 -23.61
C VAL A 336 43.02 -19.41 -23.09
N PHE A 337 42.26 -18.58 -23.83
CA PHE A 337 40.95 -18.12 -23.37
C PHE A 337 39.92 -17.93 -24.49
N ASP A 338 38.79 -18.63 -24.38
CA ASP A 338 37.58 -18.41 -25.16
C ASP A 338 36.39 -18.05 -24.25
N GLY A 339 36.10 -16.75 -24.14
CA GLY A 339 34.97 -16.23 -23.37
C GLY A 339 33.59 -16.81 -23.73
N PRO A 340 33.25 -16.99 -25.03
CA PRO A 340 32.04 -17.69 -25.46
C PRO A 340 31.87 -19.08 -24.81
N THR A 341 32.92 -19.91 -24.75
CA THR A 341 32.87 -21.22 -24.09
C THR A 341 32.56 -21.11 -22.60
N VAL A 342 33.08 -20.09 -21.90
CA VAL A 342 32.75 -19.85 -20.48
C VAL A 342 31.27 -19.48 -20.29
N VAL A 343 30.72 -18.60 -21.15
CA VAL A 343 29.29 -18.22 -21.11
C VAL A 343 28.38 -19.40 -21.43
N VAL A 344 28.74 -20.22 -22.43
CA VAL A 344 28.01 -21.46 -22.77
C VAL A 344 28.06 -22.47 -21.62
N GLY A 345 29.21 -22.60 -20.95
CA GLY A 345 29.38 -23.46 -19.77
C GLY A 345 28.47 -23.04 -18.61
N GLU A 346 28.45 -21.75 -18.26
CA GLU A 346 27.57 -21.23 -17.21
C GLU A 346 26.09 -21.29 -17.60
N LYS A 347 25.73 -21.08 -18.87
CA LYS A 347 24.35 -21.29 -19.35
C LYS A 347 23.93 -22.75 -19.19
N ALA A 348 24.77 -23.70 -19.61
CA ALA A 348 24.50 -25.13 -19.44
C ALA A 348 24.42 -25.55 -17.97
N ARG A 349 25.14 -24.86 -17.07
CA ARG A 349 25.03 -25.04 -15.62
C ARG A 349 23.70 -24.51 -15.10
N LEU A 350 23.29 -23.29 -15.49
CA LEU A 350 22.00 -22.68 -15.13
C LEU A 350 20.80 -23.51 -15.62
N THR A 351 20.81 -23.99 -16.86
CA THR A 351 19.76 -24.87 -17.40
C THR A 351 19.67 -26.19 -16.63
N ARG A 352 20.77 -26.68 -16.05
CA ARG A 352 20.76 -27.86 -15.18
C ARG A 352 20.33 -27.55 -13.75
N GLU A 353 20.73 -26.41 -13.19
CA GLU A 353 20.27 -25.93 -11.88
C GLU A 353 18.75 -25.72 -11.88
N LEU A 354 18.17 -25.21 -12.99
CA LEU A 354 16.72 -25.04 -13.18
C LEU A 354 15.87 -26.32 -13.08
N LEU A 355 16.47 -27.52 -13.18
CA LEU A 355 15.75 -28.79 -13.05
C LEU A 355 15.31 -29.07 -11.60
N ASP A 356 15.91 -28.39 -10.61
CA ASP A 356 15.43 -28.36 -9.23
C ASP A 356 15.19 -26.90 -8.79
N PRO A 357 13.92 -26.44 -8.75
CA PRO A 357 13.60 -25.04 -8.47
C PRO A 357 14.09 -24.54 -7.10
N LEU A 358 14.21 -25.40 -6.08
CA LEU A 358 14.50 -24.95 -4.72
C LEU A 358 15.98 -24.58 -4.51
N PRO A 359 16.98 -25.42 -4.89
CA PRO A 359 18.38 -25.02 -4.89
C PRO A 359 18.70 -23.92 -5.90
N PHE A 360 17.98 -23.83 -7.03
CA PHE A 360 18.14 -22.73 -7.97
C PHE A 360 17.76 -21.39 -7.32
N ILE A 361 16.56 -21.27 -6.76
CA ILE A 361 16.08 -20.04 -6.12
C ILE A 361 16.96 -19.66 -4.92
N ALA A 362 17.40 -20.63 -4.11
CA ALA A 362 18.28 -20.41 -2.98
C ALA A 362 19.72 -19.97 -3.36
N ARG A 363 20.07 -19.96 -4.65
CA ARG A 363 21.37 -19.53 -5.20
C ARG A 363 21.27 -18.30 -6.11
N LEU A 364 20.12 -17.64 -6.16
CA LEU A 364 19.97 -16.36 -6.84
C LEU A 364 20.35 -15.22 -5.89
N THR A 365 21.19 -14.30 -6.35
CA THR A 365 21.32 -12.98 -5.75
C THR A 365 20.05 -12.15 -5.96
N ASP A 366 19.75 -11.20 -5.08
CA ASP A 366 18.58 -10.31 -5.23
C ASP A 366 18.56 -9.58 -6.59
N GLU A 367 19.73 -9.29 -7.14
CA GLU A 367 19.89 -8.64 -8.45
C GLU A 367 19.59 -9.59 -9.62
N GLU A 368 20.01 -10.87 -9.57
CA GLU A 368 19.57 -11.89 -10.54
C GLU A 368 18.06 -12.16 -10.43
N LEU A 369 17.55 -12.18 -9.20
CA LEU A 369 16.14 -12.38 -8.91
C LEU A 369 15.28 -11.18 -9.36
N ALA A 370 15.83 -9.96 -9.34
CA ALA A 370 15.26 -8.78 -9.98
C ALA A 370 15.30 -8.89 -11.52
N MET A 371 16.41 -9.32 -12.11
CA MET A 371 16.51 -9.54 -13.57
C MET A 371 15.51 -10.59 -14.06
N ILE A 372 15.26 -11.66 -13.31
CA ILE A 372 14.20 -12.65 -13.62
C ILE A 372 12.82 -12.00 -13.56
N ARG A 373 12.53 -11.19 -12.52
CA ARG A 373 11.25 -10.49 -12.35
C ARG A 373 10.97 -9.41 -13.41
N GLN A 374 12.02 -8.85 -14.03
CA GLN A 374 11.92 -7.80 -15.05
C GLN A 374 11.98 -8.35 -16.48
N GLY A 375 12.81 -9.36 -16.73
CA GLY A 375 13.07 -9.90 -18.06
C GLY A 375 12.15 -11.04 -18.51
N ILE A 376 11.49 -11.74 -17.58
CA ILE A 376 10.40 -12.67 -17.92
C ILE A 376 9.07 -11.88 -17.82
N PRO A 377 8.43 -11.52 -18.94
CA PRO A 377 7.11 -10.88 -18.90
C PRO A 377 6.07 -11.82 -18.30
N LYS A 378 4.95 -11.26 -17.80
CA LYS A 378 3.83 -12.01 -17.20
C LYS A 378 2.97 -12.73 -18.26
N ILE A 379 3.61 -13.48 -19.17
CA ILE A 379 2.92 -14.37 -20.11
C ILE A 379 2.48 -15.60 -19.31
N SER A 380 1.16 -15.74 -19.15
CA SER A 380 0.55 -17.00 -18.72
C SER A 380 0.53 -17.97 -19.91
N SER A 381 0.70 -19.27 -19.67
CA SER A 381 0.25 -20.31 -20.60
C SER A 381 -1.25 -20.20 -20.87
N ASP A 382 -1.99 -19.69 -19.89
CA ASP A 382 -3.45 -19.69 -19.83
C ASP A 382 -4.03 -18.38 -20.37
N LYS A 383 -3.36 -17.71 -21.31
CA LYS A 383 -3.92 -16.51 -21.98
C LYS A 383 -5.12 -16.94 -22.83
N SER A 384 -6.26 -16.30 -22.61
CA SER A 384 -7.43 -16.49 -23.45
C SER A 384 -7.28 -15.77 -24.79
N VAL A 385 -8.10 -16.15 -25.77
CA VAL A 385 -8.28 -15.44 -27.05
C VAL A 385 -8.52 -13.93 -26.82
N TYR A 386 -9.23 -13.61 -25.74
CA TYR A 386 -9.57 -12.25 -25.30
C TYR A 386 -8.38 -11.48 -24.72
N ASP A 387 -7.47 -12.14 -24.01
CA ASP A 387 -6.20 -11.55 -23.56
C ASP A 387 -5.25 -11.25 -24.74
N PHE A 388 -5.39 -11.98 -25.86
CA PHE A 388 -4.62 -11.75 -27.08
C PHE A 388 -5.21 -10.61 -27.92
N ALA A 389 -6.54 -10.55 -28.06
CA ALA A 389 -7.22 -9.39 -28.64
C ALA A 389 -6.94 -8.10 -27.84
N GLY A 390 -6.84 -8.20 -26.51
CA GLY A 390 -6.42 -7.09 -25.64
C GLY A 390 -4.96 -6.66 -25.82
N ASP A 391 -4.04 -7.57 -26.18
CA ASP A 391 -2.66 -7.22 -26.56
C ASP A 391 -2.63 -6.53 -27.93
N ILE A 392 -3.42 -7.00 -28.92
CA ILE A 392 -3.53 -6.39 -30.26
C ILE A 392 -4.07 -4.96 -30.14
N LEU A 393 -5.20 -4.78 -29.44
CA LEU A 393 -5.80 -3.46 -29.21
C LEU A 393 -4.82 -2.52 -28.48
N ARG A 394 -4.04 -3.05 -27.53
CA ARG A 394 -2.99 -2.26 -26.86
C ARG A 394 -1.93 -1.81 -27.86
N GLN A 395 -1.50 -2.67 -28.78
CA GLN A 395 -0.45 -2.32 -29.74
C GLN A 395 -0.96 -1.34 -30.82
N GLU A 396 -2.19 -1.50 -31.30
CA GLU A 396 -2.87 -0.50 -32.14
C GLU A 396 -2.90 0.88 -31.43
N LEU A 397 -3.22 0.90 -30.13
CA LEU A 397 -3.21 2.13 -29.31
C LEU A 397 -1.80 2.65 -28.95
N GLU A 398 -0.73 1.85 -29.04
CA GLU A 398 0.67 2.30 -28.88
C GLU A 398 1.19 3.02 -30.13
N ASP A 399 0.74 2.59 -31.31
CA ASP A 399 1.03 3.24 -32.59
C ASP A 399 0.19 4.53 -32.78
N GLU A 400 -0.99 4.63 -32.18
CA GLU A 400 -1.83 5.85 -32.12
C GLU A 400 -1.39 6.90 -31.07
N VAL A 401 -0.27 6.72 -30.35
CA VAL A 401 0.20 7.74 -29.39
C VAL A 401 0.87 8.92 -30.11
N SER A 402 0.29 10.11 -29.96
CA SER A 402 0.81 11.36 -30.53
C SER A 402 1.97 11.95 -29.72
N ASP A 403 2.83 12.74 -30.38
CA ASP A 403 3.98 13.36 -29.73
C ASP A 403 3.58 14.35 -28.63
N GLU A 404 2.42 15.04 -28.72
CA GLU A 404 2.01 16.02 -27.69
C GLU A 404 1.53 15.32 -26.39
N GLU A 405 0.97 14.10 -26.47
CA GLU A 405 0.69 13.26 -25.29
C GLU A 405 2.00 12.83 -24.60
N ILE A 406 3.02 12.48 -25.39
CA ILE A 406 4.36 12.12 -24.90
C ILE A 406 5.03 13.34 -24.24
N ILE A 407 4.91 14.52 -24.84
CA ILE A 407 5.38 15.80 -24.29
C ILE A 407 4.72 16.09 -22.94
N GLU A 408 3.41 15.86 -22.78
CA GLU A 408 2.73 16.11 -21.51
C GLU A 408 3.23 15.19 -20.38
N VAL A 409 3.38 13.89 -20.65
CA VAL A 409 3.94 12.94 -19.67
C VAL A 409 5.39 13.30 -19.35
N LEU A 410 6.20 13.64 -20.35
CA LEU A 410 7.61 13.98 -20.15
C LEU A 410 7.80 15.33 -19.44
N THR A 411 6.89 16.29 -19.62
CA THR A 411 6.87 17.57 -18.88
C THR A 411 6.83 17.33 -17.38
N LYS A 412 6.00 16.38 -16.92
CA LYS A 412 5.87 16.01 -15.50
C LYS A 412 7.17 15.38 -14.94
N VAL A 413 7.93 14.66 -15.78
CA VAL A 413 9.25 14.10 -15.42
C VAL A 413 10.29 15.21 -15.30
N VAL A 414 10.40 16.09 -16.31
CA VAL A 414 11.35 17.22 -16.32
C VAL A 414 11.10 18.16 -15.14
N LEU A 415 9.83 18.50 -14.85
CA LEU A 415 9.45 19.30 -13.68
C LEU A 415 10.00 18.71 -12.36
N GLY A 416 9.91 17.39 -12.20
CA GLY A 416 10.46 16.68 -11.05
C GLY A 416 11.99 16.70 -10.98
N GLU A 417 12.69 16.72 -12.13
CA GLU A 417 14.15 16.88 -12.20
C GLU A 417 14.57 18.32 -11.84
N MET A 418 13.88 19.33 -12.37
CA MET A 418 14.13 20.76 -12.12
C MET A 418 13.97 21.14 -10.64
N ILE A 419 12.90 20.65 -9.98
CA ILE A 419 12.68 20.88 -8.54
C ILE A 419 13.81 20.22 -7.73
N SER A 420 14.15 18.97 -8.03
CA SER A 420 15.22 18.22 -7.33
C SER A 420 16.57 18.94 -7.35
N ALA A 421 16.89 19.65 -8.44
CA ALA A 421 18.13 20.41 -8.58
C ALA A 421 18.23 21.65 -7.66
N LYS A 422 17.09 22.17 -7.16
CA LYS A 422 17.02 23.32 -6.25
C LYS A 422 16.85 22.94 -4.77
N THR A 423 16.23 21.78 -4.51
CA THR A 423 15.88 21.25 -3.17
C THR A 423 16.98 21.39 -2.12
N ALA A 424 18.19 20.85 -2.37
CA ALA A 424 19.23 20.75 -1.34
C ALA A 424 19.68 22.13 -0.80
N ASN A 425 19.80 23.12 -1.69
CA ASN A 425 20.17 24.49 -1.33
C ASN A 425 19.10 25.14 -0.41
N ALA A 426 17.82 24.83 -0.65
CA ALA A 426 16.71 25.36 0.14
C ALA A 426 16.60 24.71 1.52
N ILE A 427 16.84 23.39 1.62
CA ILE A 427 16.99 22.68 2.90
C ILE A 427 18.16 23.25 3.71
N ASP A 428 19.32 23.46 3.08
CA ASP A 428 20.51 23.96 3.77
C ASP A 428 20.32 25.41 4.25
N ALA A 429 19.64 26.25 3.46
CA ALA A 429 19.24 27.60 3.87
C ALA A 429 18.25 27.59 5.06
N ALA A 430 17.29 26.66 5.07
CA ALA A 430 16.32 26.52 6.16
C ALA A 430 16.96 26.03 7.47
N ILE A 431 17.85 25.05 7.41
CA ILE A 431 18.60 24.55 8.58
C ILE A 431 19.51 25.66 9.14
N ALA A 432 20.13 26.46 8.28
CA ALA A 432 20.90 27.64 8.69
C ALA A 432 20.03 28.71 9.35
N GLN A 433 18.84 29.01 8.80
CA GLN A 433 17.90 29.99 9.38
C GLN A 433 17.40 29.59 10.77
N GLN A 434 17.21 28.29 11.03
CA GLN A 434 16.83 27.77 12.35
C GLN A 434 17.99 27.76 13.38
N GLY A 435 19.16 28.31 13.04
CA GLY A 435 20.33 28.35 13.93
C GLY A 435 20.98 26.99 14.17
N LEU A 436 20.73 26.01 13.30
CA LEU A 436 21.24 24.63 13.39
C LEU A 436 22.50 24.40 12.52
N GLY A 437 23.20 25.48 12.17
CA GLY A 437 24.31 25.45 11.21
C GLY A 437 25.63 24.86 11.71
N GLY A 438 26.42 24.31 10.79
CA GLY A 438 27.86 24.09 10.91
C GLY A 438 28.33 22.86 11.69
N ARG A 439 27.60 22.37 12.70
CA ARG A 439 27.93 21.11 13.41
C ARG A 439 26.74 20.34 13.99
N SER A 440 25.68 21.03 14.41
CA SER A 440 24.57 20.43 15.18
C SER A 440 23.86 19.30 14.45
N LEU A 441 23.79 19.32 13.10
CA LEU A 441 23.27 18.20 12.32
C LEU A 441 24.00 16.86 12.59
N LEU A 442 25.30 16.91 12.86
CA LEU A 442 26.13 15.71 13.02
C LEU A 442 26.46 15.40 14.49
N GLU A 443 26.43 16.41 15.36
CA GLU A 443 26.59 16.27 16.82
C GLU A 443 25.26 15.91 17.53
N ASP A 444 24.11 16.32 16.99
CA ASP A 444 22.75 16.07 17.53
C ASP A 444 21.70 15.99 16.40
N VAL A 445 21.71 14.87 15.67
CA VAL A 445 20.77 14.59 14.56
C VAL A 445 19.31 14.68 15.04
N SER A 446 19.03 14.21 16.27
CA SER A 446 17.70 14.21 16.89
C SER A 446 17.13 15.61 17.03
N ARG A 447 17.96 16.60 17.43
CA ARG A 447 17.53 18.00 17.49
C ARG A 447 17.12 18.55 16.13
N VAL A 448 17.81 18.20 15.04
CA VAL A 448 17.40 18.65 13.70
C VAL A 448 16.12 17.92 13.25
N ALA A 449 16.00 16.62 13.53
CA ALA A 449 14.80 15.84 13.23
C ALA A 449 13.53 16.37 13.92
N ASN A 450 13.66 16.91 15.13
CA ASN A 450 12.55 17.55 15.86
C ASN A 450 12.01 18.83 15.19
N PHE A 451 12.79 19.48 14.32
CA PHE A 451 12.37 20.66 13.56
C PHE A 451 12.02 20.35 12.09
N LYS A 452 11.88 19.07 11.70
CA LYS A 452 11.76 18.67 10.28
C LYS A 452 10.65 19.43 9.53
N ASP A 453 9.48 19.60 10.14
CA ASP A 453 8.31 20.19 9.50
C ASP A 453 8.48 21.70 9.33
N GLU A 454 9.14 22.35 10.29
CA GLU A 454 9.50 23.76 10.20
C GLU A 454 10.62 23.98 9.16
N ILE A 455 11.60 23.07 9.08
CA ILE A 455 12.67 23.10 8.08
C ILE A 455 12.09 22.97 6.67
N VAL A 456 11.19 22.00 6.43
CA VAL A 456 10.51 21.85 5.13
C VAL A 456 9.64 23.07 4.82
N ALA A 457 8.88 23.60 5.79
CA ALA A 457 8.04 24.78 5.60
C ALA A 457 8.83 26.09 5.37
N VAL A 458 10.08 26.19 5.87
CA VAL A 458 10.99 27.30 5.59
C VAL A 458 11.73 27.08 4.25
N ALA A 459 12.13 25.85 3.94
CA ALA A 459 12.77 25.52 2.66
C ALA A 459 11.82 25.67 1.47
N LEU A 460 10.52 25.36 1.64
CA LEU A 460 9.50 25.65 0.64
C LEU A 460 9.44 27.15 0.35
N LYS A 461 9.47 28.00 1.39
CA LYS A 461 9.54 29.46 1.23
C LYS A 461 10.82 29.90 0.53
N PHE A 462 11.96 29.22 0.74
CA PHE A 462 13.18 29.49 -0.02
C PHE A 462 13.08 29.07 -1.49
N LEU A 463 12.46 27.93 -1.82
CA LEU A 463 12.17 27.55 -3.22
C LEU A 463 11.24 28.57 -3.87
N THR A 464 10.11 28.90 -3.24
CA THR A 464 9.16 29.89 -3.76
C THR A 464 9.81 31.27 -3.89
N ALA A 465 10.70 31.68 -2.99
CA ALA A 465 11.42 32.96 -3.06
C ALA A 465 12.52 32.98 -4.14
N ASP A 466 13.26 31.89 -4.35
CA ASP A 466 14.25 31.76 -5.43
C ASP A 466 13.57 31.83 -6.80
N LEU A 467 12.40 31.19 -6.94
CA LEU A 467 11.55 31.30 -8.13
C LEU A 467 10.91 32.71 -8.26
N SER A 468 10.45 33.31 -7.16
CA SER A 468 9.89 34.68 -7.15
C SER A 468 10.93 35.77 -7.43
N ASN A 469 12.22 35.53 -7.17
CA ASN A 469 13.30 36.44 -7.55
C ASN A 469 13.53 36.48 -9.08
N GLN A 470 12.92 35.56 -9.84
CA GLN A 470 12.82 35.63 -11.30
C GLN A 470 11.48 36.26 -11.78
N ALA A 471 10.49 36.43 -10.89
CA ALA A 471 9.16 36.97 -11.20
C ALA A 471 8.54 37.74 -10.01
N ALA A 472 8.70 39.07 -10.00
CA ALA A 472 8.18 39.99 -8.98
C ALA A 472 7.64 41.28 -9.65
N PRO A 473 6.76 42.11 -9.01
CA PRO A 473 6.56 42.20 -7.56
C PRO A 473 5.11 42.50 -7.04
N VAL A 474 4.96 42.62 -5.70
CA VAL A 474 3.85 43.25 -4.92
C VAL A 474 2.56 42.39 -4.76
N ARG A 475 1.89 42.23 -3.60
CA ARG A 475 1.87 42.93 -2.27
C ARG A 475 1.66 41.94 -1.08
N ALA A 476 1.80 42.42 0.16
CA ALA A 476 1.61 41.65 1.40
C ALA A 476 0.66 42.34 2.41
N VAL A 477 0.24 41.63 3.49
CA VAL A 477 -0.33 42.07 4.82
C VAL A 477 -1.03 40.83 5.45
N THR A 478 -0.46 40.10 6.43
CA THR A 478 -0.52 40.26 7.93
C THR A 478 -1.92 40.21 8.54
N LEU A 479 -2.25 39.56 9.67
CA LEU A 479 -1.54 38.75 10.72
C LEU A 479 -2.63 37.77 11.33
N THR A 480 -2.52 36.97 12.41
CA THR A 480 -1.68 36.93 13.63
C THR A 480 -1.72 35.53 14.27
N ASP A 481 -0.68 35.10 15.00
CA ASP A 481 -0.77 34.00 15.98
C ASP A 481 -1.33 34.49 17.33
N ALA A 482 -2.43 33.90 17.84
CA ALA A 482 -2.78 33.79 19.27
C ALA A 482 -4.14 33.09 19.51
N ASP A 483 -4.16 31.79 19.80
CA ASP A 483 -4.26 31.33 21.20
C ASP A 483 -4.16 29.79 21.37
N ARG A 484 -3.30 29.40 22.32
CA ARG A 484 -3.34 28.24 23.25
C ARG A 484 -3.85 26.88 22.73
N ARG A 485 -2.98 25.87 22.59
CA ARG A 485 -2.34 25.04 23.66
C ARG A 485 -3.25 24.00 24.35
N THR A 486 -2.78 22.76 24.29
CA THR A 486 -2.92 21.68 25.30
C THR A 486 -4.29 21.02 25.47
N GLU A 487 -4.44 19.83 24.86
CA GLU A 487 -4.88 18.59 25.55
C GLU A 487 -4.90 17.39 24.56
N ARG A 488 -3.87 16.54 24.53
CA ARG A 488 -3.97 15.21 23.87
C ARG A 488 -2.91 14.14 24.20
N GLU A 489 -2.15 14.27 25.28
CA GLU A 489 -1.07 13.32 25.62
C GLU A 489 -1.51 12.16 26.56
N ILE A 490 -2.82 11.93 26.73
CA ILE A 490 -3.38 10.84 27.56
C ILE A 490 -4.40 10.01 26.75
N PHE A 491 -3.94 9.24 25.76
CA PHE A 491 -4.80 8.22 25.11
C PHE A 491 -4.09 6.97 24.53
N VAL A 492 -2.79 6.75 24.77
CA VAL A 492 -2.05 5.66 24.09
C VAL A 492 -1.66 4.48 25.01
N ASN A 493 -1.60 4.68 26.34
CA ASN A 493 -1.01 3.69 27.28
C ASN A 493 -1.98 3.06 28.30
N SER A 494 -3.30 3.03 28.04
CA SER A 494 -4.30 2.43 28.95
C SER A 494 -5.17 1.31 28.36
N PHE A 495 -5.20 1.10 27.04
CA PHE A 495 -6.09 0.13 26.38
C PHE A 495 -5.39 -1.17 25.92
N ARG A 496 -4.69 -1.87 26.84
CA ARG A 496 -4.08 -3.19 26.51
C ARG A 496 -4.07 -4.25 27.62
N LYS A 497 -4.94 -4.13 28.63
CA LYS A 497 -5.19 -5.17 29.66
C LYS A 497 -6.64 -5.19 30.16
N GLU A 498 -7.60 -5.52 29.29
CA GLU A 498 -8.91 -6.12 29.69
C GLU A 498 -9.73 -6.58 28.46
N LYS A 499 -9.30 -7.66 27.80
CA LYS A 499 -10.14 -8.36 26.80
C LYS A 499 -9.62 -9.78 26.45
N LEU A 500 -9.47 -10.66 27.45
CA LEU A 500 -9.09 -12.07 27.21
C LEU A 500 -9.54 -13.06 28.29
N THR A 501 -10.75 -12.85 28.83
CA THR A 501 -11.44 -13.79 29.73
C THR A 501 -12.94 -13.89 29.41
N ARG A 502 -13.30 -14.02 28.12
CA ARG A 502 -14.48 -14.83 27.80
C ARG A 502 -14.10 -16.27 28.12
N SER A 503 -14.87 -16.93 28.98
CA SER A 503 -14.80 -18.38 29.14
C SER A 503 -15.02 -19.03 27.77
N ALA A 504 -14.35 -20.16 27.51
CA ALA A 504 -14.78 -20.99 26.39
C ALA A 504 -16.27 -21.35 26.62
N PRO A 505 -17.15 -21.16 25.62
CA PRO A 505 -18.57 -21.52 25.76
C PRO A 505 -18.69 -23.02 26.06
N SER A 506 -19.81 -23.46 26.61
CA SER A 506 -20.01 -24.90 26.80
C SER A 506 -19.89 -25.61 25.45
N LEU A 507 -19.26 -26.78 25.46
CA LEU A 507 -18.95 -27.49 24.22
C LEU A 507 -20.22 -27.84 23.44
N ASP A 508 -21.34 -28.02 24.15
CA ASP A 508 -22.51 -28.74 23.69
C ASP A 508 -23.31 -27.94 22.65
N ALA A 509 -23.70 -26.69 22.94
CA ALA A 509 -24.53 -25.89 22.04
C ALA A 509 -23.91 -25.74 20.64
N ARG A 510 -22.60 -25.49 20.62
CA ARG A 510 -21.83 -25.31 19.39
C ARG A 510 -21.56 -26.64 18.68
N VAL A 511 -21.18 -27.69 19.41
CA VAL A 511 -20.93 -29.02 18.81
C VAL A 511 -22.22 -29.60 18.22
N LEU A 512 -23.37 -29.38 18.86
CA LEU A 512 -24.69 -29.73 18.30
C LEU A 512 -24.95 -28.99 16.99
N LEU A 513 -24.71 -27.68 16.92
CA LEU A 513 -24.87 -26.90 15.69
C LEU A 513 -23.96 -27.40 14.57
N ASP A 514 -22.69 -27.69 14.87
CA ASP A 514 -21.75 -28.25 13.89
C ASP A 514 -22.13 -29.67 13.42
N GLN A 515 -22.63 -30.53 14.31
CA GLN A 515 -23.16 -31.85 13.95
C GLN A 515 -24.37 -31.75 13.01
N PHE A 516 -25.35 -30.90 13.34
CA PHE A 516 -26.55 -30.73 12.53
C PHE A 516 -26.29 -30.03 11.20
N VAL A 517 -25.37 -29.05 11.13
CA VAL A 517 -24.94 -28.42 9.87
C VAL A 517 -24.14 -29.39 9.00
N ALA A 518 -23.39 -30.31 9.61
CA ALA A 518 -22.67 -31.35 8.89
C ALA A 518 -23.57 -32.44 8.28
N THR A 519 -24.79 -32.61 8.81
CA THR A 519 -25.75 -33.67 8.47
C THR A 519 -26.80 -33.18 7.48
N PRO A 520 -26.91 -33.77 6.26
CA PRO A 520 -27.98 -33.43 5.33
C PRO A 520 -29.37 -33.74 5.92
N GLN A 521 -30.28 -32.77 5.86
CA GLN A 521 -31.65 -32.90 6.33
C GLN A 521 -32.58 -33.34 5.20
N THR A 522 -33.75 -33.89 5.54
CA THR A 522 -34.77 -34.26 4.54
C THR A 522 -36.16 -33.88 5.04
N ALA A 523 -36.87 -33.01 4.31
CA ALA A 523 -38.16 -32.44 4.71
C ALA A 523 -39.17 -32.45 3.55
N MET A 524 -40.47 -32.34 3.87
CA MET A 524 -41.48 -31.97 2.88
C MET A 524 -41.39 -30.45 2.71
N LEU A 525 -41.08 -29.95 1.51
CA LEU A 525 -41.01 -28.50 1.26
C LEU A 525 -42.31 -27.94 0.65
N GLY A 526 -43.10 -28.79 0.01
CA GLY A 526 -44.24 -28.37 -0.81
C GLY A 526 -43.81 -27.84 -2.18
N PRO A 527 -44.77 -27.46 -3.03
CA PRO A 527 -44.48 -26.89 -4.33
C PRO A 527 -43.82 -25.52 -4.19
N VAL A 528 -42.84 -25.26 -5.03
CA VAL A 528 -42.38 -23.90 -5.33
C VAL A 528 -43.51 -23.16 -6.06
N ILE A 529 -43.77 -21.92 -5.68
CA ILE A 529 -44.67 -20.99 -6.37
C ILE A 529 -43.86 -19.77 -6.78
N ASP A 530 -44.19 -19.22 -7.95
CA ASP A 530 -43.60 -18.00 -8.48
C ASP A 530 -44.54 -16.82 -8.16
N SER A 531 -44.00 -15.70 -7.66
CA SER A 531 -44.75 -14.49 -7.33
C SER A 531 -44.54 -13.41 -8.40
N GLU A 532 -45.63 -13.07 -9.09
CA GLU A 532 -45.69 -11.98 -10.07
C GLU A 532 -46.19 -10.66 -9.44
N ASP A 533 -46.87 -10.72 -8.28
CA ASP A 533 -47.45 -9.55 -7.58
C ASP A 533 -46.41 -8.57 -6.99
N ILE A 534 -45.14 -8.99 -6.92
CA ILE A 534 -44.04 -8.14 -6.44
C ILE A 534 -43.51 -7.32 -7.62
N LYS A 535 -43.72 -5.99 -7.56
CA LYS A 535 -43.23 -5.05 -8.57
C LYS A 535 -41.74 -4.79 -8.38
N SER A 536 -40.91 -5.50 -9.14
CA SER A 536 -39.45 -5.37 -9.11
C SER A 536 -38.88 -5.84 -10.44
N SER A 537 -37.82 -5.19 -10.93
CA SER A 537 -37.06 -5.66 -12.10
C SER A 537 -36.37 -7.03 -11.89
N LEU A 538 -36.41 -7.58 -10.67
CA LEU A 538 -35.88 -8.91 -10.32
C LEU A 538 -36.94 -10.02 -10.26
N SER A 539 -38.22 -9.71 -10.52
CA SER A 539 -39.32 -10.69 -10.55
C SER A 539 -39.26 -11.64 -11.76
N PRO A 540 -39.85 -12.85 -11.69
CA PRO A 540 -40.63 -13.41 -10.57
C PRO A 540 -39.77 -13.98 -9.43
N PHE A 541 -40.22 -13.79 -8.20
CA PHE A 541 -39.60 -14.37 -7.01
C PHE A 541 -40.19 -15.72 -6.66
N ARG A 542 -39.36 -16.70 -6.30
CA ARG A 542 -39.77 -18.10 -6.17
C ARG A 542 -39.72 -18.56 -4.72
N PHE A 543 -40.79 -19.16 -4.20
CA PHE A 543 -40.97 -19.36 -2.77
C PHE A 543 -41.75 -20.63 -2.40
N LEU A 544 -41.60 -21.08 -1.15
CA LEU A 544 -42.19 -22.31 -0.60
C LEU A 544 -43.25 -21.98 0.46
N PRO A 545 -44.50 -21.63 0.09
CA PRO A 545 -45.53 -21.18 1.03
C PRO A 545 -45.99 -22.24 2.05
N LYS A 546 -45.60 -23.52 1.86
CA LYS A 546 -45.90 -24.61 2.80
C LYS A 546 -44.74 -24.97 3.74
N TYR A 547 -43.54 -24.39 3.53
CA TYR A 547 -42.37 -24.65 4.35
C TYR A 547 -42.00 -23.41 5.15
N LYS A 548 -42.11 -23.54 6.48
CA LYS A 548 -41.88 -22.48 7.46
C LYS A 548 -40.92 -22.99 8.52
N THR A 549 -39.94 -22.17 8.87
CA THR A 549 -39.00 -22.40 9.96
C THR A 549 -39.46 -21.57 11.15
N ILE A 550 -39.59 -22.19 12.33
CA ILE A 550 -39.90 -21.48 13.57
C ILE A 550 -38.63 -21.36 14.40
N TYR A 551 -38.28 -20.15 14.83
CA TYR A 551 -37.16 -19.92 15.74
C TYR A 551 -37.66 -19.96 17.20
N PRO A 552 -36.98 -20.68 18.11
CA PRO A 552 -37.33 -20.65 19.52
C PRO A 552 -36.96 -19.29 20.13
N PRO A 553 -37.68 -18.80 21.17
CA PRO A 553 -37.44 -17.48 21.76
C PRO A 553 -35.98 -17.22 22.15
N VAL A 554 -35.28 -18.22 22.69
CA VAL A 554 -33.86 -18.15 23.07
C VAL A 554 -32.92 -17.82 21.89
N VAL A 555 -33.22 -18.30 20.67
CA VAL A 555 -32.44 -17.95 19.46
C VAL A 555 -32.73 -16.51 19.03
N ILE A 556 -33.98 -16.06 19.16
CA ILE A 556 -34.38 -14.67 18.87
C ILE A 556 -33.73 -13.70 19.87
N GLN A 557 -33.73 -14.04 21.16
CA GLN A 557 -33.11 -13.27 22.23
C GLN A 557 -31.58 -13.17 22.04
N ALA A 558 -30.92 -14.30 21.78
CA ALA A 558 -29.49 -14.35 21.49
C ALA A 558 -29.10 -13.48 20.27
N LEU A 559 -29.89 -13.50 19.18
CA LEU A 559 -29.67 -12.63 18.02
C LEU A 559 -29.92 -11.14 18.33
N GLY A 560 -30.95 -10.82 19.11
CA GLY A 560 -31.19 -9.46 19.61
C GLY A 560 -30.04 -8.92 20.47
N ASN A 561 -29.48 -9.77 21.35
CA ASN A 561 -28.32 -9.41 22.17
C ASN A 561 -27.02 -9.27 21.35
N LEU A 562 -26.86 -9.98 20.22
CA LEU A 562 -25.78 -9.74 19.27
C LEU A 562 -25.95 -8.41 18.49
N PHE A 563 -27.19 -8.01 18.20
CA PHE A 563 -27.50 -6.69 17.64
C PHE A 563 -27.28 -5.55 18.68
N ALA A 564 -27.50 -5.81 19.98
CA ALA A 564 -27.11 -4.88 21.03
C ALA A 564 -25.58 -4.70 21.12
N GLU A 565 -24.81 -5.78 21.05
CA GLU A 565 -23.33 -5.71 20.96
C GLU A 565 -22.85 -4.99 19.70
N TYR A 566 -23.53 -5.17 18.56
CA TYR A 566 -23.27 -4.46 17.31
C TYR A 566 -23.41 -2.94 17.47
N ASN A 567 -24.55 -2.46 17.99
CA ASN A 567 -24.79 -1.03 18.21
C ASN A 567 -23.73 -0.43 19.17
N ALA A 568 -23.40 -1.15 20.25
CA ALA A 568 -22.34 -0.75 21.18
C ALA A 568 -20.95 -0.67 20.51
N ALA A 569 -20.59 -1.61 19.64
CA ALA A 569 -19.32 -1.61 18.91
C ALA A 569 -19.19 -0.47 17.88
N PHE A 570 -20.29 0.14 17.44
CA PHE A 570 -20.26 1.34 16.61
C PHE A 570 -19.96 2.64 17.37
N ARG A 571 -20.00 2.65 18.72
CA ARG A 571 -19.70 3.83 19.54
C ARG A 571 -18.37 4.54 19.19
N PRO A 572 -17.20 3.86 19.14
CA PRO A 572 -15.95 4.51 18.73
C PRO A 572 -15.94 4.88 17.23
N LEU A 573 -16.64 4.13 16.39
CA LEU A 573 -16.65 4.32 14.93
C LEU A 573 -17.43 5.59 14.55
N VAL A 574 -18.65 5.73 15.09
CA VAL A 574 -19.47 6.94 14.93
C VAL A 574 -18.76 8.15 15.54
N ALA A 575 -18.14 8.02 16.72
CA ALA A 575 -17.36 9.09 17.33
C ALA A 575 -16.17 9.56 16.47
N ALA A 576 -15.60 8.70 15.63
CA ALA A 576 -14.55 9.06 14.67
C ALA A 576 -15.09 9.66 13.35
N ASN A 577 -16.33 9.36 12.98
CA ASN A 577 -16.96 9.82 11.73
C ASN A 577 -17.67 11.19 11.84
N ARG A 578 -18.06 11.61 13.06
CA ARG A 578 -18.71 12.91 13.28
C ARG A 578 -17.78 14.05 12.88
N GLU A 579 -18.28 14.91 12.00
CA GLU A 579 -17.65 16.14 11.54
C GLU A 579 -18.26 17.36 12.26
N TRP A 580 -19.52 17.26 12.70
CA TRP A 580 -20.23 18.31 13.45
C TRP A 580 -20.94 17.78 14.70
N GLU A 581 -21.22 18.66 15.66
CA GLU A 581 -21.93 18.31 16.90
C GLU A 581 -23.36 17.77 16.66
N THR A 582 -24.02 18.22 15.60
CA THR A 582 -25.37 17.77 15.20
C THR A 582 -25.41 16.37 14.60
N ASP A 583 -24.26 15.79 14.24
CA ASP A 583 -24.20 14.54 13.47
C ASP A 583 -24.76 13.35 14.26
N TYR A 584 -25.67 12.62 13.62
CA TYR A 584 -26.36 11.44 14.15
C TYR A 584 -27.16 11.70 15.44
N GLN A 585 -27.57 12.95 15.70
CA GLN A 585 -28.34 13.32 16.89
C GLN A 585 -29.64 12.51 17.10
N ASN A 586 -30.28 12.02 16.03
CA ASN A 586 -31.48 11.17 16.10
C ASN A 586 -31.13 9.66 16.26
N CYS A 587 -29.87 9.28 16.05
CA CYS A 587 -29.36 7.91 16.18
C CYS A 587 -28.63 7.67 17.52
N ILE A 588 -28.33 8.70 18.32
CA ILE A 588 -27.50 8.57 19.52
C ILE A 588 -28.39 8.63 20.78
N LEU A 589 -28.27 7.62 21.64
CA LEU A 589 -28.95 7.59 22.95
C LEU A 589 -28.28 8.52 23.97
N ALA A 590 -29.01 8.83 25.05
CA ALA A 590 -28.56 9.73 26.11
C ALA A 590 -27.30 9.27 26.87
N ASP A 591 -26.95 7.98 26.77
CA ASP A 591 -25.71 7.39 27.30
C ASP A 591 -24.52 7.43 26.31
N GLY A 592 -24.76 7.94 25.09
CA GLY A 592 -23.79 8.03 24.00
C GLY A 592 -23.64 6.75 23.16
N ILE A 593 -24.54 5.76 23.25
CA ILE A 593 -24.56 4.60 22.35
C ILE A 593 -25.27 4.97 21.03
N PRO A 594 -24.63 4.74 19.86
CA PRO A 594 -25.31 4.81 18.57
C PRO A 594 -26.28 3.63 18.39
N VAL A 595 -27.47 3.92 17.90
CA VAL A 595 -28.51 2.96 17.54
C VAL A 595 -28.78 3.09 16.05
N ASN A 596 -28.52 2.02 15.30
CA ASN A 596 -29.14 1.84 14.00
C ASN A 596 -30.51 1.18 14.24
N GLY A 597 -31.58 1.78 13.71
CA GLY A 597 -32.95 1.33 13.99
C GLY A 597 -33.33 0.00 13.32
N PHE A 598 -32.58 -0.44 12.30
CA PHE A 598 -32.93 -1.60 11.45
C PHE A 598 -31.69 -2.34 10.93
N VAL A 599 -31.63 -3.66 11.09
CA VAL A 599 -30.54 -4.51 10.54
C VAL A 599 -31.06 -5.78 9.87
N GLN A 600 -30.22 -6.31 8.97
CA GLN A 600 -30.31 -7.66 8.42
C GLN A 600 -29.12 -8.48 8.93
N ILE A 601 -29.39 -9.62 9.58
CA ILE A 601 -28.37 -10.56 10.05
C ILE A 601 -28.30 -11.73 9.07
N ASP A 602 -27.28 -11.74 8.21
CA ASP A 602 -27.01 -12.81 7.25
C ASP A 602 -26.13 -13.88 7.92
N MET A 603 -26.61 -15.13 7.99
CA MET A 603 -25.96 -16.19 8.76
C MET A 603 -26.12 -17.60 8.17
N VAL A 604 -25.28 -18.54 8.61
CA VAL A 604 -25.44 -19.97 8.31
C VAL A 604 -26.83 -20.42 8.73
N GLY A 605 -27.54 -21.11 7.84
CA GLY A 605 -28.89 -21.55 8.12
C GLY A 605 -28.97 -22.51 9.31
N LEU A 606 -29.99 -22.37 10.15
CA LEU A 606 -30.16 -23.18 11.37
C LEU A 606 -30.93 -24.48 11.10
N PRO A 607 -30.34 -25.67 11.31
CA PRO A 607 -31.03 -26.95 11.15
C PRO A 607 -32.22 -27.12 12.10
N ALA A 608 -33.26 -27.82 11.66
CA ALA A 608 -34.44 -28.08 12.48
C ALA A 608 -34.10 -28.85 13.78
N GLY A 609 -33.15 -29.79 13.72
CA GLY A 609 -32.64 -30.49 14.90
C GLY A 609 -31.92 -29.58 15.90
N PHE A 610 -31.18 -28.58 15.41
CA PHE A 610 -30.56 -27.58 16.28
C PHE A 610 -31.62 -26.66 16.90
N LEU A 611 -32.60 -26.19 16.14
CA LEU A 611 -33.67 -25.32 16.65
C LEU A 611 -34.48 -26.00 17.76
N VAL A 612 -34.74 -27.31 17.65
CA VAL A 612 -35.38 -28.11 18.71
C VAL A 612 -34.47 -28.25 19.94
N ALA A 613 -33.17 -28.51 19.76
CA ALA A 613 -32.23 -28.64 20.88
C ALA A 613 -32.02 -27.30 21.61
N ALA A 614 -31.84 -26.21 20.85
CA ALA A 614 -31.55 -24.86 21.37
C ALA A 614 -32.62 -24.36 22.34
N ALA A 615 -33.89 -24.75 22.15
CA ALA A 615 -34.98 -24.44 23.08
C ALA A 615 -34.82 -24.99 24.52
N SER A 616 -33.78 -25.81 24.77
CA SER A 616 -33.42 -26.36 26.09
C SER A 616 -32.01 -25.99 26.57
N LEU A 617 -31.32 -25.09 25.85
CA LEU A 617 -29.97 -24.62 26.17
C LEU A 617 -30.00 -23.23 26.81
N ASP A 618 -28.89 -22.83 27.45
CA ASP A 618 -28.72 -21.49 27.98
C ASP A 618 -28.60 -20.44 26.84
N GLU A 619 -29.09 -19.23 27.08
CA GLU A 619 -29.07 -18.16 26.08
C GLU A 619 -27.64 -17.75 25.72
N GLU A 620 -26.69 -17.75 26.67
CA GLU A 620 -25.30 -17.36 26.42
C GLU A 620 -24.57 -18.38 25.53
N ASP A 621 -24.78 -19.68 25.79
CA ASP A 621 -24.22 -20.76 24.98
C ASP A 621 -24.81 -20.78 23.56
N VAL A 622 -26.11 -20.49 23.42
CA VAL A 622 -26.73 -20.25 22.11
C VAL A 622 -26.11 -19.01 21.47
N ARG A 623 -25.95 -17.90 22.19
CA ARG A 623 -25.38 -16.65 21.68
C ARG A 623 -23.97 -16.81 21.13
N GLU A 624 -23.06 -17.46 21.86
CA GLU A 624 -21.71 -17.71 21.35
C GLU A 624 -21.68 -18.72 20.18
N ALA A 625 -22.59 -19.70 20.16
CA ALA A 625 -22.74 -20.60 19.02
C ALA A 625 -23.24 -19.87 17.75
N LEU A 626 -24.19 -18.94 17.89
CA LEU A 626 -24.71 -18.13 16.79
C LEU A 626 -23.72 -17.05 16.33
N ARG A 627 -22.97 -16.42 17.26
CA ARG A 627 -21.91 -15.44 16.95
C ARG A 627 -20.91 -15.99 15.94
N GLY A 628 -20.43 -17.21 16.14
CA GLY A 628 -19.54 -17.88 15.20
C GLY A 628 -20.17 -18.30 13.87
N ARG A 629 -21.45 -17.99 13.61
CA ARG A 629 -22.22 -18.40 12.42
C ARG A 629 -22.84 -17.23 11.65
N ILE A 630 -22.70 -16.00 12.13
CA ILE A 630 -23.10 -14.78 11.41
C ILE A 630 -22.01 -14.37 10.42
N PHE A 631 -22.39 -14.20 9.15
CA PHE A 631 -21.50 -13.63 8.13
C PHE A 631 -21.37 -12.12 8.32
N GLU A 632 -22.48 -11.41 8.49
CA GLU A 632 -22.53 -9.95 8.50
C GLU A 632 -23.80 -9.49 9.24
N ILE A 633 -23.72 -8.36 9.94
CA ILE A 633 -24.89 -7.58 10.39
C ILE A 633 -24.90 -6.31 9.54
N GLU A 634 -25.76 -6.27 8.52
CA GLU A 634 -25.86 -5.16 7.55
C GLU A 634 -26.67 -4.00 8.14
N ASN A 635 -26.16 -2.77 7.98
CA ASN A 635 -26.76 -1.54 8.54
C ASN A 635 -27.91 -0.94 7.71
N SER A 636 -28.35 -1.61 6.65
CA SER A 636 -29.43 -1.12 5.79
C SER A 636 -30.23 -2.28 5.22
N ILE A 637 -31.55 -2.25 5.40
CA ILE A 637 -32.47 -3.25 4.82
C ILE A 637 -32.72 -2.87 3.35
N ALA A 638 -32.90 -3.87 2.48
CA ALA A 638 -33.21 -3.70 1.06
C ALA A 638 -34.35 -4.64 0.65
N MET A 639 -34.87 -4.45 -0.56
CA MET A 639 -35.97 -5.24 -1.14
C MET A 639 -37.29 -5.07 -0.36
N TYR A 640 -37.67 -3.83 -0.01
CA TYR A 640 -38.78 -3.56 0.92
C TYR A 640 -40.10 -4.22 0.47
N GLN A 641 -40.57 -3.92 -0.75
CA GLN A 641 -41.82 -4.50 -1.28
C GLN A 641 -41.76 -6.03 -1.34
N TYR A 642 -40.59 -6.62 -1.60
CA TYR A 642 -40.42 -8.07 -1.58
C TYR A 642 -40.56 -8.62 -0.15
N LEU A 643 -39.83 -8.08 0.84
CA LEU A 643 -39.91 -8.51 2.24
C LEU A 643 -41.30 -8.30 2.85
N GLU A 644 -42.01 -7.25 2.43
CA GLU A 644 -43.35 -6.93 2.91
C GLU A 644 -44.45 -7.88 2.41
N ASN A 645 -44.30 -8.48 1.23
CA ASN A 645 -45.35 -9.26 0.58
C ASN A 645 -45.05 -10.77 0.49
N LEU A 646 -43.78 -11.18 0.60
CA LEU A 646 -43.35 -12.57 0.58
C LEU A 646 -43.99 -13.38 1.75
N PHE A 647 -44.67 -14.48 1.42
CA PHE A 647 -45.47 -15.30 2.36
C PHE A 647 -46.71 -14.62 2.97
N SER A 648 -47.22 -13.53 2.39
CA SER A 648 -48.52 -12.97 2.78
C SER A 648 -49.64 -14.00 2.63
N GLN A 649 -50.56 -14.06 3.61
CA GLN A 649 -51.73 -14.96 3.60
C GLN A 649 -53.01 -14.15 3.84
N GLY A 650 -53.60 -13.66 2.75
CA GLY A 650 -54.76 -12.77 2.79
C GLY A 650 -54.47 -11.45 3.52
N ASP A 651 -55.53 -10.85 4.06
CA ASP A 651 -55.55 -9.45 4.50
C ASP A 651 -54.65 -9.12 5.71
N GLN A 652 -54.07 -10.12 6.38
CA GLN A 652 -53.31 -9.90 7.63
C GLN A 652 -51.86 -9.43 7.45
N GLY A 653 -51.35 -9.42 6.22
CA GLY A 653 -49.96 -9.04 5.91
C GLY A 653 -48.90 -10.00 6.47
N THR A 654 -47.64 -9.75 6.13
CA THR A 654 -46.49 -10.52 6.64
C THR A 654 -46.11 -10.10 8.06
N LEU A 655 -45.36 -10.94 8.77
CA LEU A 655 -44.75 -10.55 10.05
C LEU A 655 -43.83 -9.33 9.85
N PHE A 656 -43.03 -9.34 8.78
CA PHE A 656 -42.12 -8.26 8.42
C PHE A 656 -42.84 -6.93 8.21
N LYS A 657 -43.85 -6.86 7.32
CA LYS A 657 -44.56 -5.60 7.05
C LYS A 657 -45.14 -4.99 8.32
N ARG A 658 -45.74 -5.81 9.19
CA ARG A 658 -46.32 -5.34 10.46
C ARG A 658 -45.28 -4.78 11.42
N GLN A 659 -44.18 -5.51 11.67
CA GLN A 659 -43.16 -5.07 12.62
C GLN A 659 -42.32 -3.90 12.07
N PHE A 660 -42.03 -3.90 10.76
CA PHE A 660 -41.31 -2.82 10.10
C PHE A 660 -42.10 -1.50 10.14
N PHE A 661 -43.40 -1.54 9.81
CA PHE A 661 -44.26 -0.34 9.86
C PHE A 661 -44.45 0.15 11.31
N PHE A 662 -44.69 -0.76 12.26
CA PHE A 662 -44.78 -0.42 13.69
C PHE A 662 -43.50 0.24 14.22
N SER A 663 -42.33 -0.22 13.77
CA SER A 663 -41.03 0.34 14.14
C SER A 663 -40.81 1.73 13.53
N LEU A 664 -41.15 1.92 12.24
CA LEU A 664 -41.13 3.23 11.59
C LEU A 664 -42.06 4.21 12.29
N ASP A 665 -43.27 3.79 12.68
CA ASP A 665 -44.23 4.64 13.39
C ASP A 665 -43.78 4.98 14.82
N ARG A 666 -43.08 4.08 15.53
CA ARG A 666 -42.39 4.42 16.79
C ARG A 666 -41.31 5.48 16.58
N ILE A 667 -40.52 5.39 15.50
CA ILE A 667 -39.51 6.41 15.16
C ILE A 667 -40.18 7.76 14.83
N ARG A 668 -41.28 7.76 14.07
CA ARG A 668 -42.09 8.97 13.81
C ARG A 668 -42.59 9.61 15.10
N GLN A 669 -43.20 8.81 15.99
CA GLN A 669 -43.74 9.29 17.27
C GLN A 669 -42.65 9.82 18.21
N LYS A 670 -41.52 9.11 18.32
CA LYS A 670 -40.37 9.49 19.16
C LYS A 670 -39.77 10.86 18.79
N ASN A 671 -39.81 11.21 17.51
CA ASN A 671 -39.17 12.42 16.97
C ASN A 671 -40.16 13.50 16.48
N SER A 672 -41.46 13.21 16.46
CA SER A 672 -42.52 14.06 15.87
C SER A 672 -42.27 14.48 14.41
N ARG A 673 -41.68 13.60 13.59
CA ARG A 673 -41.24 13.89 12.21
C ARG A 673 -41.53 12.73 11.26
N GLN A 674 -41.77 13.04 9.99
CA GLN A 674 -41.86 12.05 8.90
C GLN A 674 -40.47 11.46 8.56
N ILE A 675 -40.44 10.30 7.90
CA ILE A 675 -39.21 9.60 7.52
C ILE A 675 -39.16 9.46 6.00
N ALA A 676 -38.18 10.12 5.37
CA ALA A 676 -37.89 9.97 3.95
C ALA A 676 -36.73 9.00 3.70
N LEU A 677 -36.83 8.26 2.61
CA LEU A 677 -35.77 7.46 2.03
C LEU A 677 -34.90 8.38 1.14
N LEU A 678 -33.57 8.32 1.27
CA LEU A 678 -32.65 9.18 0.51
C LEU A 678 -31.56 8.35 -0.18
N ALA A 679 -31.50 8.41 -1.51
CA ALA A 679 -30.34 7.95 -2.28
C ALA A 679 -29.33 9.10 -2.43
N VAL A 680 -28.03 8.81 -2.30
CA VAL A 680 -26.97 9.84 -2.35
C VAL A 680 -26.30 9.99 -3.72
N THR A 681 -26.69 9.17 -4.70
CA THR A 681 -26.31 9.28 -6.13
C THR A 681 -27.50 8.92 -7.01
N ASP A 682 -27.58 9.50 -8.21
CA ASP A 682 -28.66 9.21 -9.16
C ASP A 682 -28.62 7.75 -9.63
N GLN A 683 -27.43 7.16 -9.80
CA GLN A 683 -27.32 5.73 -10.12
C GLN A 683 -27.91 4.83 -9.02
N LYS A 684 -27.80 5.23 -7.74
CA LYS A 684 -28.43 4.49 -6.64
C LYS A 684 -29.94 4.75 -6.58
N TYR A 685 -30.39 5.97 -6.89
CA TYR A 685 -31.80 6.34 -6.98
C TYR A 685 -32.53 5.51 -8.04
N GLN A 686 -32.01 5.50 -9.28
CA GLN A 686 -32.60 4.78 -10.40
C GLN A 686 -32.63 3.26 -10.16
N ALA A 687 -31.51 2.68 -9.71
CA ALA A 687 -31.48 1.25 -9.34
C ALA A 687 -32.49 0.89 -8.25
N MET A 688 -32.80 1.81 -7.32
CA MET A 688 -33.84 1.58 -6.32
C MET A 688 -35.27 1.79 -6.86
N ARG A 689 -35.52 2.72 -7.80
CA ARG A 689 -36.83 2.83 -8.48
C ARG A 689 -37.21 1.50 -9.15
N GLU A 690 -36.29 0.90 -9.90
CA GLU A 690 -36.53 -0.37 -10.60
C GLU A 690 -36.66 -1.56 -9.64
N ILE A 691 -35.77 -1.67 -8.64
CA ILE A 691 -35.65 -2.87 -7.80
C ILE A 691 -36.61 -2.87 -6.61
N GLU A 692 -36.81 -1.72 -5.95
CA GLU A 692 -37.58 -1.60 -4.71
C GLU A 692 -39.07 -1.26 -4.95
N PHE A 693 -39.37 -0.59 -6.06
CA PHE A 693 -40.72 -0.07 -6.39
C PHE A 693 -41.26 -0.55 -7.76
N GLY A 694 -40.42 -1.20 -8.58
CA GLY A 694 -40.80 -1.68 -9.92
C GLY A 694 -41.13 -0.57 -10.92
N LYS A 695 -40.46 0.59 -10.82
CA LYS A 695 -40.65 1.76 -11.68
C LYS A 695 -39.43 1.92 -12.60
N MET A 696 -39.66 1.90 -13.90
CA MET A 696 -38.63 2.17 -14.92
C MET A 696 -38.39 3.67 -15.08
N ASP A 697 -37.36 4.06 -15.84
CA ASP A 697 -37.12 5.48 -16.04
C ASP A 697 -38.26 6.20 -16.78
N GLY A 698 -38.52 7.45 -16.40
CA GLY A 698 -39.70 8.21 -16.84
C GLY A 698 -41.03 7.85 -16.16
N GLU A 699 -41.16 6.72 -15.44
CA GLU A 699 -42.41 6.37 -14.74
C GLU A 699 -42.60 7.13 -13.42
N GLU A 700 -43.71 7.86 -13.27
CA GLU A 700 -44.04 8.61 -12.05
C GLU A 700 -44.17 7.69 -10.82
N LEU A 701 -43.64 8.13 -9.68
CA LEU A 701 -43.70 7.45 -8.39
C LEU A 701 -44.16 8.45 -7.33
N SER A 702 -45.38 8.28 -6.83
CA SER A 702 -46.01 9.19 -5.85
C SER A 702 -45.54 8.92 -4.41
N ASP A 703 -45.60 9.94 -3.54
CA ASP A 703 -45.30 9.78 -2.10
C ASP A 703 -46.26 8.78 -1.44
N GLU A 704 -47.53 8.73 -1.89
CA GLU A 704 -48.51 7.71 -1.51
C GLU A 704 -48.09 6.28 -1.89
N GLU A 705 -47.55 6.08 -3.11
CA GLU A 705 -47.01 4.78 -3.53
C GLU A 705 -45.76 4.39 -2.73
N VAL A 706 -44.83 5.33 -2.50
CA VAL A 706 -43.65 5.08 -1.66
C VAL A 706 -44.08 4.58 -0.28
N LYS A 707 -45.08 5.23 0.31
CA LYS A 707 -45.61 4.87 1.63
C LYS A 707 -46.36 3.54 1.65
N ALA A 708 -47.08 3.20 0.59
CA ALA A 708 -47.77 1.92 0.47
C ALA A 708 -46.82 0.71 0.26
N LEU A 709 -45.71 0.93 -0.47
CA LEU A 709 -44.78 -0.12 -0.94
C LEU A 709 -43.51 -0.28 -0.10
N SER A 710 -43.15 0.72 0.72
CA SER A 710 -41.91 0.71 1.53
C SER A 710 -42.07 1.28 2.95
N GLY A 711 -43.26 1.77 3.33
CA GLY A 711 -43.52 2.37 4.63
C GLY A 711 -42.91 3.75 4.87
N PHE A 712 -41.98 4.24 4.04
CA PHE A 712 -41.41 5.59 4.12
C PHE A 712 -42.40 6.66 3.63
N ASP A 713 -42.33 7.89 4.16
CA ASP A 713 -43.24 8.98 3.78
C ASP A 713 -42.92 9.61 2.41
N ARG A 714 -41.69 9.43 1.91
CA ARG A 714 -41.17 10.03 0.66
C ARG A 714 -39.89 9.33 0.22
N PHE A 715 -39.56 9.35 -1.07
CA PHE A 715 -38.26 8.94 -1.61
C PHE A 715 -37.63 10.12 -2.36
N PHE A 716 -36.34 10.38 -2.12
CA PHE A 716 -35.59 11.47 -2.74
C PHE A 716 -34.41 10.97 -3.57
N SER A 717 -34.29 11.49 -4.79
CA SER A 717 -32.99 11.64 -5.49
C SER A 717 -32.15 12.78 -4.88
N PRO A 718 -30.83 12.81 -5.14
CA PRO A 718 -29.96 13.96 -4.87
C PRO A 718 -30.53 15.30 -5.35
N ALA A 719 -31.00 15.38 -6.59
CA ALA A 719 -31.50 16.62 -7.19
C ALA A 719 -32.82 17.10 -6.54
N GLU A 720 -33.74 16.19 -6.25
CA GLU A 720 -34.99 16.53 -5.54
C GLU A 720 -34.73 16.94 -4.10
N PHE A 721 -33.76 16.32 -3.41
CA PHE A 721 -33.38 16.71 -2.05
C PHE A 721 -32.74 18.09 -2.01
N GLN A 722 -31.81 18.39 -2.92
CA GLN A 722 -31.23 19.73 -3.07
C GLN A 722 -32.31 20.79 -3.33
N LYS A 723 -33.23 20.52 -4.27
CA LYS A 723 -34.36 21.41 -4.57
C LYS A 723 -35.26 21.61 -3.34
N TYR A 724 -35.66 20.53 -2.67
CA TYR A 724 -36.46 20.59 -1.44
C TYR A 724 -35.79 21.45 -0.36
N LEU A 725 -34.47 21.35 -0.18
CA LEU A 725 -33.74 22.21 0.74
C LEU A 725 -33.74 23.67 0.29
N VAL A 726 -33.59 23.98 -1.00
CA VAL A 726 -33.69 25.37 -1.51
C VAL A 726 -35.08 25.95 -1.24
N ASP A 727 -36.13 25.22 -1.61
CA ASP A 727 -37.53 25.63 -1.40
C ASP A 727 -37.85 25.84 0.10
N ASN A 728 -37.22 25.05 0.98
CA ASN A 728 -37.36 25.12 2.45
C ASN A 728 -36.21 25.86 3.17
N LYS A 729 -35.49 26.74 2.48
CA LYS A 729 -34.48 27.67 3.06
C LYS A 729 -33.36 26.97 3.85
N GLY A 730 -32.94 25.80 3.39
CA GLY A 730 -31.92 24.95 4.01
C GLY A 730 -32.40 24.09 5.17
N GLN A 731 -33.69 24.12 5.52
CA GLN A 731 -34.26 23.29 6.59
C GLN A 731 -34.74 21.94 6.04
N CYS A 732 -34.47 20.87 6.79
CA CYS A 732 -34.94 19.53 6.48
C CYS A 732 -35.93 19.09 7.56
N GLU A 733 -37.19 18.89 7.20
CA GLU A 733 -38.24 18.49 8.15
C GLU A 733 -38.32 16.96 8.32
N TYR A 734 -37.84 16.20 7.34
CA TYR A 734 -37.78 14.74 7.35
C TYR A 734 -36.59 14.18 8.14
N LEU A 735 -36.82 13.08 8.86
CA LEU A 735 -35.76 12.13 9.20
C LEU A 735 -35.33 11.37 7.94
N LEU A 736 -34.06 11.00 7.84
CA LEU A 736 -33.48 10.44 6.61
C LEU A 736 -32.98 9.01 6.83
N TYR A 737 -33.58 8.05 6.12
CA TYR A 737 -33.03 6.70 5.98
C TYR A 737 -32.10 6.69 4.77
N VAL A 738 -30.79 6.75 5.02
CA VAL A 738 -29.81 7.09 3.97
C VAL A 738 -29.24 5.84 3.31
N ARG A 739 -29.24 5.82 1.98
CA ARG A 739 -28.75 4.73 1.13
C ARG A 739 -27.44 5.15 0.47
N SER A 740 -26.38 5.14 1.28
CA SER A 740 -25.03 5.63 0.96
C SER A 740 -24.10 4.59 0.30
N SER A 741 -24.60 3.42 -0.13
CA SER A 741 -23.76 2.39 -0.73
C SER A 741 -23.11 2.85 -2.04
N ASP A 742 -21.78 2.75 -2.13
CA ASP A 742 -21.02 2.94 -3.37
C ASP A 742 -21.64 2.13 -4.54
N PRO A 743 -21.69 2.67 -5.77
CA PRO A 743 -22.22 1.92 -6.91
C PRO A 743 -21.48 0.61 -7.19
N VAL A 744 -22.17 -0.37 -7.79
CA VAL A 744 -21.62 -1.71 -8.07
C VAL A 744 -20.33 -1.66 -8.90
N ALA A 745 -20.18 -0.66 -9.77
CA ALA A 745 -18.96 -0.43 -10.54
C ALA A 745 -17.76 -0.06 -9.63
N LYS A 746 -17.95 0.86 -8.69
CA LYS A 746 -16.98 1.29 -7.66
C LYS A 746 -16.69 0.17 -6.65
N MET A 747 -17.68 -0.65 -6.29
CA MET A 747 -17.46 -1.82 -5.44
C MET A 747 -16.63 -2.93 -6.13
N LYS A 748 -16.77 -3.10 -7.45
CA LYS A 748 -15.90 -3.98 -8.26
C LYS A 748 -14.48 -3.40 -8.40
N SER A 749 -14.39 -2.13 -8.80
CA SER A 749 -13.16 -1.37 -9.06
C SER A 749 -13.05 -0.17 -8.09
N PRO A 750 -12.42 -0.33 -6.91
CA PRO A 750 -12.34 0.72 -5.89
C PRO A 750 -11.54 1.96 -6.35
N GLU A 751 -10.71 1.81 -7.38
CA GLU A 751 -10.03 2.88 -8.11
C GLU A 751 -10.93 3.70 -9.06
N MET A 752 -12.25 3.53 -8.97
CA MET A 752 -13.25 4.30 -9.71
C MET A 752 -13.73 5.49 -8.88
N VAL A 753 -13.41 6.70 -9.33
CA VAL A 753 -14.09 7.92 -8.88
C VAL A 753 -15.50 7.89 -9.48
N VAL A 754 -16.50 8.05 -8.63
CA VAL A 754 -17.87 8.36 -9.03
C VAL A 754 -18.05 9.85 -8.77
N LEU A 755 -18.39 10.59 -9.82
CA LEU A 755 -18.77 11.99 -9.73
C LEU A 755 -20.27 12.07 -9.40
N ASP A 756 -20.73 13.21 -8.90
CA ASP A 756 -22.11 13.48 -8.48
C ASP A 756 -22.55 12.70 -7.21
N GLU A 757 -21.70 12.68 -6.17
CA GLU A 757 -22.08 12.22 -4.83
C GLU A 757 -22.61 13.39 -3.97
N LEU A 758 -23.87 13.31 -3.52
CA LEU A 758 -24.57 14.31 -2.68
C LEU A 758 -23.79 14.69 -1.40
N LEU A 759 -22.86 13.83 -0.98
CA LEU A 759 -22.06 13.95 0.23
C LEU A 759 -20.74 14.71 0.03
N GLU A 760 -20.37 15.11 -1.20
CA GLU A 760 -19.17 15.95 -1.44
C GLU A 760 -19.34 17.36 -0.86
N ASP A 761 -20.54 17.94 -0.98
CA ASP A 761 -20.87 19.24 -0.37
C ASP A 761 -20.96 19.09 1.15
N ASP A 762 -20.08 19.81 1.88
CA ASP A 762 -20.01 19.80 3.34
C ASP A 762 -21.31 20.24 4.02
N ASN A 763 -22.05 21.18 3.45
CA ASN A 763 -23.29 21.69 4.01
C ASN A 763 -24.44 20.69 3.79
N LEU A 764 -24.55 20.09 2.61
CA LEU A 764 -25.49 19.00 2.35
C LEU A 764 -25.16 17.78 3.21
N ARG A 765 -23.90 17.34 3.27
CA ARG A 765 -23.46 16.23 4.13
C ARG A 765 -23.77 16.49 5.61
N ARG A 766 -23.58 17.71 6.11
CA ARG A 766 -23.98 18.12 7.46
C ARG A 766 -25.49 18.04 7.68
N ILE A 767 -26.30 18.55 6.75
CA ILE A 767 -27.77 18.49 6.83
C ILE A 767 -28.24 17.03 6.82
N VAL A 768 -27.63 16.17 5.99
CA VAL A 768 -27.96 14.74 5.93
C VAL A 768 -27.55 14.02 7.23
N LYS A 769 -26.31 14.18 7.72
CA LYS A 769 -25.85 13.60 9.00
C LYS A 769 -26.67 14.07 10.20
N ALA A 770 -27.11 15.33 10.23
CA ALA A 770 -27.92 15.88 11.31
C ALA A 770 -29.37 15.35 11.33
N ASN A 771 -29.86 14.80 10.23
CA ASN A 771 -31.24 14.31 10.09
C ASN A 771 -31.33 12.79 9.85
N ALA A 772 -30.20 12.10 9.72
CA ALA A 772 -30.15 10.65 9.56
C ALA A 772 -30.78 9.88 10.73
N ILE A 773 -31.26 8.68 10.40
CA ILE A 773 -31.59 7.58 11.34
C ILE A 773 -30.74 6.31 11.11
N THR A 774 -29.67 6.44 10.32
CA THR A 774 -28.68 5.38 10.00
C THR A 774 -27.26 5.94 10.15
N PHE A 775 -26.30 5.14 10.61
CA PHE A 775 -24.89 5.56 10.81
C PHE A 775 -23.95 5.07 9.70
N ASN A 776 -24.26 5.40 8.45
CA ASN A 776 -23.58 4.90 7.26
C ASN A 776 -23.01 6.00 6.33
N ILE A 777 -22.86 7.23 6.83
CA ILE A 777 -22.53 8.41 6.00
C ILE A 777 -21.03 8.73 6.11
N ASP A 778 -20.28 8.42 5.05
CA ASP A 778 -18.90 8.84 4.90
C ASP A 778 -18.81 10.28 4.36
N ASN A 779 -17.67 10.94 4.59
CA ASN A 779 -17.21 12.00 3.72
C ASN A 779 -16.46 11.34 2.54
N PRO A 780 -16.89 11.53 1.28
CA PRO A 780 -16.36 10.78 0.14
C PRO A 780 -14.92 11.18 -0.23
N THR A 781 -14.46 12.37 0.19
CA THR A 781 -13.06 12.80 0.01
C THR A 781 -12.06 12.04 0.89
N LEU A 782 -12.54 11.25 1.86
CA LEU A 782 -11.69 10.46 2.75
C LEU A 782 -11.05 9.28 2.00
N PRO A 783 -9.71 9.10 2.10
CA PRO A 783 -9.01 8.04 1.38
C PRO A 783 -9.49 6.65 1.82
N ILE A 784 -9.34 5.69 0.90
CA ILE A 784 -9.69 4.29 1.14
C ILE A 784 -8.91 3.77 2.35
N GLY A 785 -9.63 3.27 3.35
CA GLY A 785 -9.06 2.79 4.61
C GLY A 785 -8.93 3.83 5.74
N ASP A 786 -9.33 5.09 5.55
CA ASP A 786 -9.37 6.07 6.65
C ASP A 786 -10.27 5.56 7.80
N ARG A 787 -9.75 5.58 9.04
CA ARG A 787 -10.47 5.14 10.25
C ARG A 787 -11.80 5.86 10.48
N ARG A 788 -11.99 7.08 9.95
CA ARG A 788 -13.21 7.89 10.06
C ARG A 788 -14.35 7.42 9.15
N ARG A 789 -14.06 6.58 8.15
CA ARG A 789 -15.08 5.97 7.28
C ARG A 789 -15.81 4.84 8.02
N ILE A 790 -17.14 4.84 7.98
CA ILE A 790 -18.01 3.86 8.63
C ILE A 790 -19.02 3.21 7.68
N ASN A 791 -19.16 3.72 6.46
CA ASN A 791 -19.98 3.10 5.43
C ASN A 791 -19.48 1.67 5.13
N ASP A 792 -20.38 0.68 5.27
CA ASP A 792 -20.06 -0.75 5.15
C ASP A 792 -18.87 -1.24 6.03
N THR A 793 -18.56 -0.55 7.13
CA THR A 793 -17.41 -0.95 7.97
C THR A 793 -17.63 -2.29 8.66
N LYS A 794 -16.65 -3.19 8.56
CA LYS A 794 -16.60 -4.48 9.26
C LYS A 794 -15.76 -4.43 10.55
N GLU A 795 -15.28 -3.26 10.97
CA GLU A 795 -14.48 -3.08 12.20
C GLU A 795 -15.21 -3.57 13.47
N TYR A 796 -16.54 -3.51 13.48
CA TYR A 796 -17.35 -4.06 14.58
C TYR A 796 -17.15 -5.56 14.76
N MET A 797 -16.87 -6.32 13.69
CA MET A 797 -16.78 -7.78 13.72
C MET A 797 -15.67 -8.26 14.65
N GLU A 798 -14.54 -7.56 14.72
CA GLU A 798 -13.45 -7.88 15.65
C GLU A 798 -13.82 -7.49 17.08
N GLN A 799 -14.43 -6.32 17.27
CA GLN A 799 -14.86 -5.85 18.59
C GLN A 799 -15.82 -6.82 19.30
N ILE A 800 -16.70 -7.48 18.54
CA ILE A 800 -17.66 -8.47 19.05
C ILE A 800 -17.19 -9.93 18.90
N GLY A 801 -15.98 -10.18 18.37
CA GLY A 801 -15.37 -11.51 18.31
C GLY A 801 -15.88 -12.43 17.19
N MET A 802 -16.37 -11.88 16.07
CA MET A 802 -16.80 -12.60 14.87
C MET A 802 -15.71 -12.76 13.80
N ALA A 803 -14.70 -11.89 13.79
CA ALA A 803 -13.57 -11.91 12.83
C ALA A 803 -12.28 -11.37 13.47
N PHE A 804 -11.16 -11.47 12.76
CA PHE A 804 -9.86 -10.91 13.12
C PHE A 804 -9.38 -9.91 12.07
N THR A 805 -8.84 -8.75 12.47
CA THR A 805 -8.35 -7.73 11.53
C THR A 805 -6.93 -8.03 11.05
N ALA A 806 -6.74 -8.04 9.74
CA ALA A 806 -5.43 -8.05 9.10
C ALA A 806 -5.20 -6.71 8.37
N PHE A 807 -4.19 -5.97 8.81
CA PHE A 807 -3.62 -4.81 8.10
C PHE A 807 -2.51 -5.26 7.15
N TYR A 808 -1.76 -6.30 7.53
CA TYR A 808 -0.66 -6.87 6.78
C TYR A 808 -0.73 -8.41 6.76
N GLY A 809 -0.11 -9.01 5.75
CA GLY A 809 -0.06 -10.49 5.64
C GLY A 809 0.77 -11.18 6.75
N GLY A 810 1.50 -10.41 7.58
CA GLY A 810 2.22 -10.92 8.76
C GLY A 810 1.31 -11.12 9.98
N ASP A 811 0.17 -10.42 10.03
CA ASP A 811 -0.77 -10.45 11.15
C ASP A 811 -1.45 -11.84 11.27
N LEU A 812 -1.46 -12.61 10.17
CA LEU A 812 -1.94 -13.99 10.11
C LEU A 812 -0.82 -15.04 10.23
N ILE A 813 0.42 -14.71 9.83
CA ILE A 813 1.55 -15.64 9.80
C ILE A 813 2.85 -14.95 10.23
N SER A 814 3.47 -15.44 11.30
CA SER A 814 4.82 -15.04 11.71
C SER A 814 5.73 -16.27 11.81
N GLY A 815 6.96 -16.16 11.29
CA GLY A 815 7.95 -17.26 11.33
C GLY A 815 7.54 -18.56 10.60
N GLY A 816 6.47 -18.54 9.79
CA GLY A 816 5.89 -19.74 9.16
C GLY A 816 4.82 -20.46 9.98
N ARG A 817 4.42 -19.91 11.13
CA ARG A 817 3.29 -20.34 11.97
C ARG A 817 2.22 -19.25 12.04
N LEU A 818 1.07 -19.52 12.65
CA LEU A 818 0.13 -18.45 12.98
C LEU A 818 0.79 -17.35 13.84
N SER A 819 0.29 -16.11 13.77
CA SER A 819 0.61 -15.11 14.80
C SER A 819 -0.08 -15.49 16.12
N ALA A 820 0.46 -15.07 17.26
CA ALA A 820 -0.15 -15.39 18.56
C ALA A 820 -1.57 -14.83 18.72
N ASP A 821 -1.83 -13.63 18.19
CA ASP A 821 -3.14 -12.99 18.25
C ASP A 821 -4.15 -13.70 17.32
N PHE A 822 -3.73 -14.12 16.11
CA PHE A 822 -4.59 -14.89 15.20
C PHE A 822 -4.79 -16.33 15.67
N GLU A 823 -3.78 -16.97 16.28
CA GLU A 823 -3.93 -18.27 16.94
C GLU A 823 -4.96 -18.20 18.08
N THR A 824 -4.88 -17.15 18.90
CA THR A 824 -5.84 -16.90 19.98
C THR A 824 -7.25 -16.69 19.44
N PHE A 825 -7.42 -15.94 18.36
CA PHE A 825 -8.71 -15.81 17.67
C PHE A 825 -9.21 -17.17 17.14
N ILE A 826 -8.36 -17.98 16.49
CA ILE A 826 -8.73 -19.30 15.97
C ILE A 826 -9.14 -20.28 17.08
N ILE A 827 -8.49 -20.22 18.24
CA ILE A 827 -8.86 -21.01 19.44
C ILE A 827 -10.22 -20.52 20.00
N ALA A 828 -10.46 -19.21 20.08
CA ALA A 828 -11.77 -18.67 20.45
C ALA A 828 -12.87 -19.03 19.44
N GLN A 829 -12.51 -19.08 18.14
CA GLN A 829 -13.34 -19.66 17.09
C GLN A 829 -13.39 -21.20 17.14
N GLY A 830 -12.92 -21.86 18.19
CA GLY A 830 -13.10 -23.30 18.45
C GLY A 830 -12.55 -24.20 17.36
N ILE A 831 -11.44 -23.80 16.73
CA ILE A 831 -10.77 -24.49 15.64
C ILE A 831 -9.34 -24.82 16.07
N ASP A 832 -8.85 -26.01 15.73
CA ASP A 832 -7.44 -26.38 15.93
C ASP A 832 -6.52 -25.48 15.07
N PRO A 833 -5.62 -24.67 15.68
CA PRO A 833 -4.65 -23.86 14.94
C PRO A 833 -3.86 -24.66 13.91
N ARG A 834 -3.49 -25.91 14.23
CA ARG A 834 -2.71 -26.78 13.35
C ARG A 834 -3.48 -27.19 12.10
N ALA A 835 -4.82 -27.19 12.15
CA ALA A 835 -5.66 -27.40 10.98
C ALA A 835 -5.71 -26.16 10.05
N VAL A 836 -5.50 -24.95 10.58
CA VAL A 836 -5.32 -23.72 9.79
C VAL A 836 -3.94 -23.70 9.16
N GLU A 837 -2.89 -23.95 9.94
CA GLU A 837 -1.50 -24.03 9.46
C GLU A 837 -1.33 -25.08 8.35
N ALA A 838 -1.88 -26.28 8.56
CA ALA A 838 -1.84 -27.38 7.57
C ALA A 838 -2.78 -27.16 6.36
N GLY A 839 -3.42 -26.00 6.23
CA GLY A 839 -4.30 -25.68 5.09
C GLY A 839 -5.52 -26.60 4.95
N LYS A 840 -6.03 -27.12 6.08
CA LYS A 840 -7.28 -27.90 6.11
C LYS A 840 -8.49 -26.96 6.23
N VAL A 841 -8.37 -25.92 7.05
CA VAL A 841 -9.38 -24.87 7.23
C VAL A 841 -9.28 -23.85 6.09
N VAL A 842 -10.42 -23.52 5.47
CA VAL A 842 -10.56 -22.42 4.50
C VAL A 842 -10.89 -21.14 5.28
N LEU A 843 -10.31 -20.02 4.86
CA LEU A 843 -10.57 -18.69 5.42
C LEU A 843 -11.31 -17.84 4.38
N ARG A 844 -12.19 -16.95 4.85
CA ARG A 844 -12.83 -15.87 4.09
C ARG A 844 -12.29 -14.54 4.62
N ALA A 845 -11.59 -13.81 3.75
CA ALA A 845 -11.17 -12.44 4.03
C ALA A 845 -12.08 -11.45 3.28
N LYS A 846 -12.58 -10.43 3.98
CA LYS A 846 -13.48 -9.39 3.45
C LYS A 846 -12.81 -8.01 3.55
N PRO A 847 -12.96 -7.10 2.58
CA PRO A 847 -12.48 -5.72 2.70
C PRO A 847 -13.03 -5.07 3.97
N MET A 848 -12.27 -4.21 4.64
CA MET A 848 -12.72 -3.61 5.91
C MET A 848 -13.87 -2.60 5.73
N LYS A 849 -13.95 -1.89 4.59
CA LYS A 849 -14.88 -0.76 4.38
C LYS A 849 -15.34 -0.66 2.92
N GLY A 850 -16.48 -0.01 2.71
CA GLY A 850 -16.92 0.48 1.39
C GLY A 850 -17.02 -0.60 0.32
N THR A 851 -17.48 -1.80 0.64
CA THR A 851 -17.66 -2.88 -0.35
C THR A 851 -18.79 -3.83 0.10
N TYR A 852 -20.04 -3.35 -0.01
CA TYR A 852 -21.23 -4.10 0.36
C TYR A 852 -21.31 -5.46 -0.37
N GLY A 853 -21.76 -6.50 0.35
CA GLY A 853 -21.96 -7.84 -0.21
C GLY A 853 -20.64 -8.56 -0.58
N GLY A 854 -20.72 -9.49 -1.53
CA GLY A 854 -19.62 -10.42 -1.84
C GLY A 854 -18.43 -9.87 -2.64
N TYR A 855 -18.34 -8.56 -2.89
CA TYR A 855 -17.28 -7.98 -3.72
C TYR A 855 -15.96 -7.86 -2.95
N GLY A 856 -14.82 -7.99 -3.63
CA GLY A 856 -13.50 -7.98 -3.00
C GLY A 856 -13.20 -9.13 -2.01
N HIS A 857 -14.16 -10.02 -1.74
CA HIS A 857 -14.02 -11.18 -0.85
C HIS A 857 -13.03 -12.21 -1.41
N ILE A 858 -12.14 -12.69 -0.54
CA ILE A 858 -11.08 -13.65 -0.87
C ILE A 858 -11.32 -14.93 -0.08
N ARG A 859 -11.42 -16.07 -0.77
CA ARG A 859 -11.61 -17.40 -0.16
C ARG A 859 -10.43 -18.29 -0.51
N GLY A 860 -9.85 -18.96 0.49
CA GLY A 860 -8.73 -19.88 0.27
C GLY A 860 -8.10 -20.34 1.59
N LYS A 861 -7.06 -21.16 1.51
CA LYS A 861 -6.36 -21.69 2.69
C LYS A 861 -5.09 -20.91 2.99
N LEU A 862 -4.75 -20.76 4.26
CA LEU A 862 -3.57 -19.99 4.68
C LEU A 862 -2.26 -20.58 4.12
N GLY A 863 -2.20 -21.91 3.96
CA GLY A 863 -1.12 -22.64 3.30
C GLY A 863 -0.96 -22.39 1.78
N GLU A 864 -1.98 -21.85 1.09
CA GLU A 864 -1.94 -21.66 -0.36
C GLU A 864 -1.23 -20.36 -0.79
N ALA A 865 -0.24 -20.49 -1.67
CA ALA A 865 0.45 -19.34 -2.25
C ALA A 865 -0.45 -18.47 -3.15
N LYS A 866 -1.60 -18.97 -3.63
CA LYS A 866 -2.62 -18.14 -4.30
C LYS A 866 -3.26 -17.19 -3.29
N PHE A 867 -3.91 -17.73 -2.26
CA PHE A 867 -4.57 -16.97 -1.20
C PHE A 867 -3.67 -15.89 -0.57
N ARG A 868 -2.43 -16.24 -0.17
CA ARG A 868 -1.49 -15.28 0.43
C ARG A 868 -1.07 -14.15 -0.52
N ARG A 869 -0.90 -14.41 -1.82
CA ARG A 869 -0.59 -13.38 -2.82
C ARG A 869 -1.80 -12.49 -3.10
N GLU A 870 -2.98 -13.09 -3.18
CA GLU A 870 -4.25 -12.40 -3.44
C GLU A 870 -4.65 -11.48 -2.28
N LEU A 871 -4.52 -11.94 -1.04
CA LEU A 871 -4.70 -11.11 0.16
C LEU A 871 -3.67 -9.97 0.19
N ARG A 872 -2.37 -10.25 -0.02
CA ARG A 872 -1.34 -9.19 -0.03
C ARG A 872 -1.59 -8.14 -1.11
N ARG A 873 -2.04 -8.54 -2.31
CA ARG A 873 -2.41 -7.60 -3.38
C ARG A 873 -3.57 -6.71 -2.95
N ASN A 874 -4.64 -7.30 -2.40
CA ASN A 874 -5.84 -6.56 -2.02
C ASN A 874 -5.63 -5.67 -0.78
N LEU A 875 -4.79 -6.08 0.18
CA LEU A 875 -4.41 -5.23 1.32
C LEU A 875 -3.76 -3.90 0.86
N LEU A 876 -3.01 -3.93 -0.26
CA LEU A 876 -2.41 -2.74 -0.86
C LEU A 876 -3.40 -1.88 -1.67
N SER A 877 -4.51 -2.44 -2.16
CA SER A 877 -5.45 -1.73 -3.05
C SER A 877 -6.81 -1.40 -2.43
N ARG A 878 -7.16 -2.01 -1.29
CA ARG A 878 -8.43 -1.82 -0.57
C ARG A 878 -8.25 -1.54 0.93
N GLY A 879 -7.01 -1.45 1.41
CA GLY A 879 -6.70 -1.29 2.83
C GLY A 879 -6.91 -2.58 3.63
N ALA A 880 -7.17 -2.45 4.94
CA ALA A 880 -7.31 -3.59 5.85
C ALA A 880 -8.44 -4.57 5.44
N TYR A 881 -8.35 -5.80 5.93
CA TYR A 881 -9.33 -6.87 5.73
C TYR A 881 -9.73 -7.49 7.07
N VAL A 882 -11.00 -7.90 7.23
CA VAL A 882 -11.40 -8.83 8.29
C VAL A 882 -11.30 -10.26 7.79
N VAL A 883 -10.83 -11.17 8.65
CA VAL A 883 -10.58 -12.58 8.34
C VAL A 883 -11.42 -13.45 9.27
N GLN A 884 -12.20 -14.34 8.67
CA GLN A 884 -13.15 -15.23 9.35
C GLN A 884 -12.96 -16.66 8.82
N PRO A 885 -13.15 -17.71 9.63
CA PRO A 885 -13.23 -19.08 9.10
C PRO A 885 -14.37 -19.20 8.08
N GLU A 886 -14.12 -19.87 6.96
CA GLU A 886 -15.15 -20.16 5.95
C GLU A 886 -16.15 -21.17 6.53
N MET A 887 -17.38 -20.70 6.80
CA MET A 887 -18.41 -21.53 7.40
C MET A 887 -19.04 -22.47 6.36
N ARG A 888 -19.31 -23.70 6.78
CA ARG A 888 -20.11 -24.66 6.01
C ARG A 888 -21.58 -24.32 6.15
N ASN A 889 -22.30 -24.24 5.03
CA ASN A 889 -23.76 -24.12 5.04
C ASN A 889 -24.43 -25.50 5.09
N PRO A 890 -25.59 -25.62 5.76
CA PRO A 890 -26.37 -26.85 5.82
C PRO A 890 -26.98 -27.22 4.46
N ILE A 891 -27.36 -28.50 4.33
CA ILE A 891 -28.02 -29.05 3.15
C ILE A 891 -29.39 -29.62 3.55
N ILE A 892 -30.40 -29.39 2.71
CA ILE A 892 -31.75 -29.93 2.84
C ILE A 892 -32.21 -30.53 1.51
N THR A 893 -32.77 -31.73 1.56
CA THR A 893 -33.38 -32.42 0.41
C THR A 893 -34.90 -32.43 0.57
N ASN A 894 -35.62 -32.05 -0.49
CA ASN A 894 -37.07 -32.19 -0.53
C ASN A 894 -37.47 -33.66 -0.69
N LYS A 895 -38.43 -34.12 0.09
CA LYS A 895 -38.96 -35.50 0.03
C LYS A 895 -39.84 -35.77 -1.18
N GLU A 896 -40.41 -34.74 -1.80
CA GLU A 896 -41.40 -34.88 -2.87
C GLU A 896 -40.77 -35.09 -4.25
N ASP A 897 -39.65 -34.42 -4.54
CA ASP A 897 -38.95 -34.44 -5.84
C ASP A 897 -37.47 -34.88 -5.76
N GLY A 898 -36.91 -35.03 -4.56
CA GLY A 898 -35.49 -35.36 -4.33
C GLY A 898 -34.52 -34.20 -4.60
N GLN A 899 -35.00 -33.00 -4.96
CA GLN A 899 -34.17 -31.83 -5.19
C GLN A 899 -33.49 -31.42 -3.89
N THR A 900 -32.20 -31.09 -3.99
CA THR A 900 -31.34 -30.81 -2.85
C THR A 900 -30.78 -29.40 -2.93
N PHE A 901 -30.84 -28.70 -1.80
CA PHE A 901 -30.53 -27.29 -1.66
C PHE A 901 -29.50 -27.09 -0.53
N VAL A 902 -28.56 -26.17 -0.74
CA VAL A 902 -27.79 -25.55 0.33
C VAL A 902 -28.53 -24.28 0.75
N TYR A 903 -28.56 -23.93 2.03
CA TYR A 903 -29.35 -22.79 2.49
C TYR A 903 -28.65 -21.90 3.53
N ILE A 904 -29.09 -20.65 3.56
CA ILE A 904 -28.65 -19.55 4.44
C ILE A 904 -29.90 -18.89 5.03
N ASP A 905 -29.81 -18.38 6.25
CA ASP A 905 -30.91 -17.68 6.90
C ASP A 905 -30.61 -16.18 7.03
N ARG A 906 -31.59 -15.35 6.68
CA ARG A 906 -31.54 -13.88 6.79
C ARG A 906 -32.58 -13.43 7.80
N ASN A 907 -32.16 -12.70 8.83
CA ASN A 907 -33.00 -12.41 9.99
C ASN A 907 -33.08 -10.90 10.20
N PHE A 908 -34.29 -10.36 10.23
CA PHE A 908 -34.49 -8.91 10.27
C PHE A 908 -34.88 -8.46 11.68
N PHE A 909 -34.20 -7.43 12.17
CA PHE A 909 -34.46 -6.87 13.50
C PHE A 909 -34.61 -5.36 13.44
N SER A 910 -35.45 -4.83 14.33
CA SER A 910 -35.57 -3.40 14.60
C SER A 910 -35.27 -3.08 16.08
N THR A 911 -35.00 -1.81 16.36
CA THR A 911 -34.87 -1.29 17.72
C THR A 911 -35.14 0.21 17.77
N ASP A 912 -35.69 0.70 18.88
CA ASP A 912 -35.75 2.13 19.22
C ASP A 912 -34.65 2.56 20.20
N GLY A 913 -33.76 1.63 20.57
CA GLY A 913 -32.74 1.77 21.61
C GLY A 913 -33.13 1.22 22.98
N GLN A 914 -34.36 0.71 23.17
CA GLN A 914 -34.80 0.06 24.42
C GLN A 914 -35.13 -1.41 24.23
N SER A 915 -35.88 -1.75 23.18
CA SER A 915 -36.21 -3.14 22.81
C SER A 915 -35.54 -3.55 21.50
N TYR A 916 -35.23 -4.84 21.38
CA TYR A 916 -34.68 -5.45 20.16
C TYR A 916 -35.72 -6.44 19.64
N GLU A 917 -36.35 -6.11 18.52
CA GLU A 917 -37.58 -6.76 18.05
C GLU A 917 -37.35 -7.51 16.73
N PHE A 918 -37.76 -8.78 16.70
CA PHE A 918 -37.65 -9.63 15.52
C PHE A 918 -38.80 -9.34 14.55
N MET A 919 -38.44 -9.00 13.31
CA MET A 919 -39.38 -8.73 12.23
C MET A 919 -39.67 -9.98 11.38
N GLY A 920 -39.13 -11.15 11.77
CA GLY A 920 -39.12 -12.36 10.96
C GLY A 920 -37.86 -12.48 10.10
N GLY A 921 -37.81 -13.52 9.28
CA GLY A 921 -36.67 -13.80 8.42
C GLY A 921 -37.02 -14.60 7.17
N VAL A 922 -36.01 -14.79 6.32
CA VAL A 922 -36.13 -15.54 5.08
C VAL A 922 -34.98 -16.53 4.96
N ARG A 923 -35.33 -17.81 4.84
CA ARG A 923 -34.41 -18.88 4.46
C ARG A 923 -34.22 -18.85 2.95
N THR A 924 -33.00 -18.59 2.51
CA THR A 924 -32.61 -18.59 1.10
C THR A 924 -32.06 -19.97 0.73
N LEU A 925 -32.82 -20.74 -0.06
CA LEU A 925 -32.42 -22.03 -0.60
C LEU A 925 -31.81 -21.85 -2.00
N MET A 926 -30.70 -22.52 -2.25
CA MET A 926 -30.01 -22.55 -3.55
C MET A 926 -29.80 -24.01 -3.98
N PRO A 927 -30.23 -24.45 -5.17
CA PRO A 927 -30.01 -25.82 -5.64
C PRO A 927 -28.51 -26.16 -5.65
N VAL A 928 -28.10 -27.29 -5.08
CA VAL A 928 -26.66 -27.63 -4.90
C VAL A 928 -25.87 -27.82 -6.20
N ARG A 929 -26.55 -27.82 -7.36
CA ARG A 929 -25.96 -27.91 -8.70
C ARG A 929 -25.73 -26.56 -9.37
N THR A 930 -25.96 -25.42 -8.70
CA THR A 930 -25.65 -24.10 -9.26
C THR A 930 -24.20 -23.71 -8.97
N ARG A 931 -23.59 -22.96 -9.89
CA ARG A 931 -22.23 -22.40 -9.73
C ARG A 931 -22.08 -21.56 -8.46
N GLU A 932 -23.14 -20.87 -8.03
CA GLU A 932 -23.11 -20.07 -6.80
C GLU A 932 -23.19 -20.94 -5.54
N ALA A 933 -23.88 -22.09 -5.57
CA ALA A 933 -23.82 -23.08 -4.50
C ALA A 933 -22.41 -23.67 -4.35
N GLU A 934 -21.78 -24.09 -5.46
CA GLU A 934 -20.40 -24.62 -5.48
C GLU A 934 -19.38 -23.61 -4.90
N ASN A 935 -19.56 -22.33 -5.22
CA ASN A 935 -18.70 -21.25 -4.72
C ASN A 935 -19.04 -20.78 -3.29
N ASN A 936 -20.08 -21.33 -2.66
CA ASN A 936 -20.62 -20.95 -1.34
C ASN A 936 -21.04 -19.46 -1.26
N ARG A 937 -21.73 -19.01 -2.31
CA ARG A 937 -22.26 -17.65 -2.53
C ARG A 937 -23.79 -17.68 -2.53
N ILE A 938 -24.39 -17.96 -1.38
CA ILE A 938 -25.84 -18.20 -1.24
C ILE A 938 -26.60 -16.85 -1.15
N HIS A 939 -26.35 -15.95 -2.09
CA HIS A 939 -27.07 -14.68 -2.21
C HIS A 939 -28.28 -14.83 -3.13
N GLY A 940 -29.27 -13.94 -2.99
CA GLY A 940 -30.48 -13.93 -3.81
C GLY A 940 -30.16 -13.74 -5.30
N ASN A 941 -30.66 -14.63 -6.15
CA ASN A 941 -30.63 -14.54 -7.61
C ASN A 941 -31.80 -15.35 -8.22
N SER A 942 -31.92 -15.41 -9.55
CA SER A 942 -33.00 -16.13 -10.24
C SER A 942 -33.09 -17.64 -9.95
N SER A 943 -32.00 -18.25 -9.47
CA SER A 943 -31.98 -19.66 -9.01
C SER A 943 -32.35 -19.85 -7.54
N SER A 944 -32.48 -18.77 -6.77
CA SER A 944 -32.90 -18.83 -5.36
C SER A 944 -34.37 -19.20 -5.22
N ILE A 945 -34.68 -19.95 -4.15
CA ILE A 945 -36.03 -20.23 -3.67
C ILE A 945 -36.08 -19.84 -2.20
N TYR A 946 -37.17 -19.21 -1.75
CA TYR A 946 -37.29 -18.64 -0.42
C TYR A 946 -38.31 -19.36 0.47
N ALA A 947 -38.04 -19.46 1.77
CA ALA A 947 -38.95 -19.99 2.78
C ALA A 947 -39.01 -19.09 4.03
N GLU A 948 -40.13 -19.09 4.74
CA GLU A 948 -40.38 -18.16 5.86
C GLU A 948 -39.60 -18.58 7.12
N ILE A 949 -39.11 -17.59 7.88
CA ILE A 949 -38.64 -17.76 9.27
C ILE A 949 -39.48 -16.85 10.18
N SER A 950 -40.00 -17.40 11.28
CA SER A 950 -40.86 -16.71 12.26
C SER A 950 -40.52 -17.05 13.71
#